data_AF-A0A454XUA3-F1
#
_entry.id   AF-A0A454XUA3-F1
#
_cell.length_a   1.000
_cell.length_b   1.000
_cell.length_c   1.000
_cell.angle_alpha   90.00
_cell.angle_beta   90.00
_cell.angle_gamma   90.00
#
_symmetry.space_group_name_H-M   'P 1'
#
loop_
_entity.id
_entity.type
_entity.pdbx_description
1 polymer ?
#
loop_
_entity_poly.entity_id
_entity_poly.type
_entity_poly.pdbx_seq_one_letter_code
_entity_poly.pdbx_strand_id
1 'polypeptide(L)'
;MHHMAPPPLSPVSENAHPFFESNPRKRFRMPSYSTGSTNVTMQEHTVGRDQRADVIGRHEGFRGCTIWFTGLSGAGKTTVSFALEKALTQMGIPCYGLDGDNVRHGLCKNLGFSKDDRAENIRRVAEVAKLFADAGMVTLASFISPFRVDRDSAREIHKTSGLPFFEVYVDAPLEVCESRDPKDLYKKARKGQVQGMTGIDSAYEPPVAADLVLHSGKDSAEECVNNVLEFLVREGVVPMKALSSLAPLVRQLIVSPSIRSTLEEELRGIEYEVELDLVELQWLQVLAEGWASPLYGFMRERQYLQALHFGQMLDLKRKCIFPGEEEVEDEEGEDSFPMDGPLNQSVPIVLTITSQEKEQVMRNGHTVPAIALSYEGKRIAILRKGEIFEHRRKERAARQFGSIDERHPGVAQVMNSGEFCLGGDIEVVDRISFNDGLDKFRFTPMELRRILAEKKADAIFVFQLRNPIHNGHALLMRETRAKLLETYRNPILLLHPLGGWTKDDDVPLKVRIRQHEAVIDEGLLGAEWTVLSIFPSPMMYAGPTEVQWHARARLAAGVHTYIVGRDPAGIADPASESGDALYEVTHGAKVLSMAPGLSHLNVVPFRVAAYDKKVGQMAMFDPSRKEDFDFISGTKMRGLARNGQTPPDGFMAPKAWEILAAHYREIANQ
;
A
#
# COMPACT_ATOMS: atom_id res chain seq x y z
N MET A 1 -56.31 2.64 -40.80
CA MET A 1 -57.32 2.28 -41.81
C MET A 1 -56.95 0.93 -42.41
N HIS A 2 -57.95 0.06 -42.48
CA HIS A 2 -57.91 -1.37 -42.85
C HIS A 2 -57.33 -1.68 -44.23
N HIS A 3 -56.77 -2.88 -44.39
CA HIS A 3 -57.39 -4.01 -45.12
C HIS A 3 -56.39 -5.19 -45.16
N MET A 4 -56.66 -6.29 -44.45
CA MET A 4 -57.44 -7.49 -44.84
C MET A 4 -56.66 -8.49 -45.73
N ALA A 5 -56.35 -9.66 -45.16
CA ALA A 5 -56.09 -10.93 -45.86
C ALA A 5 -57.40 -11.48 -46.47
N PRO A 6 -57.40 -12.46 -47.41
CA PRO A 6 -57.38 -13.90 -47.06
C PRO A 6 -56.85 -14.83 -48.23
N PRO A 7 -57.14 -16.16 -48.34
CA PRO A 7 -56.51 -17.30 -47.64
C PRO A 7 -56.11 -18.47 -48.61
N PRO A 8 -56.13 -19.78 -48.24
CA PRO A 8 -54.96 -20.70 -48.27
C PRO A 8 -55.08 -21.82 -49.33
N LEU A 9 -54.19 -22.83 -49.31
CA LEU A 9 -54.51 -24.24 -49.59
C LEU A 9 -53.31 -25.16 -49.28
N SER A 10 -53.57 -26.24 -48.54
CA SER A 10 -52.80 -27.50 -48.46
C SER A 10 -53.80 -28.63 -48.76
N PRO A 11 -53.49 -29.94 -48.66
CA PRO A 11 -52.23 -30.71 -48.76
C PRO A 11 -52.38 -31.94 -49.70
N VAL A 12 -51.32 -32.70 -50.05
CA VAL A 12 -51.47 -34.12 -50.45
C VAL A 12 -50.25 -34.95 -50.04
N SER A 13 -50.52 -35.98 -49.21
CA SER A 13 -49.72 -37.16 -48.86
C SER A 13 -49.79 -38.23 -49.97
N GLU A 14 -48.82 -39.11 -50.23
CA GLU A 14 -48.57 -40.39 -49.52
C GLU A 14 -47.43 -41.18 -50.21
N ASN A 15 -46.53 -41.76 -49.40
CA ASN A 15 -45.93 -43.11 -49.40
C ASN A 15 -45.70 -43.93 -50.69
N ALA A 16 -44.48 -44.49 -50.83
CA ALA A 16 -44.21 -45.95 -50.85
C ALA A 16 -42.69 -46.30 -50.88
N HIS A 17 -42.32 -47.32 -50.08
CA HIS A 17 -41.00 -47.93 -49.76
C HIS A 17 -40.46 -48.91 -50.86
N PRO A 18 -39.46 -49.83 -50.65
CA PRO A 18 -38.25 -49.94 -49.79
C PRO A 18 -36.98 -50.52 -50.51
N PHE A 19 -35.79 -50.49 -49.88
CA PHE A 19 -34.95 -51.66 -49.45
C PHE A 19 -33.46 -51.32 -49.19
N PHE A 20 -33.02 -51.70 -47.97
CA PHE A 20 -31.72 -52.08 -47.38
C PHE A 20 -30.50 -52.29 -48.34
N GLU A 21 -29.21 -52.09 -48.00
CA GLU A 21 -28.48 -52.24 -46.73
C GLU A 21 -27.03 -51.70 -46.83
N SER A 22 -26.47 -51.09 -45.78
CA SER A 22 -25.15 -51.40 -45.17
C SER A 22 -24.63 -50.28 -44.24
N ASN A 23 -24.04 -50.72 -43.13
CA ASN A 23 -23.75 -50.02 -41.88
C ASN A 23 -22.57 -49.01 -41.98
N PRO A 24 -22.61 -47.86 -41.27
CA PRO A 24 -21.45 -47.58 -40.41
C PRO A 24 -21.76 -46.89 -39.06
N ARG A 25 -21.11 -47.44 -38.02
CA ARG A 25 -20.54 -46.79 -36.82
C ARG A 25 -21.48 -45.93 -35.96
N LYS A 26 -21.85 -46.48 -34.80
CA LYS A 26 -22.44 -45.76 -33.66
C LYS A 26 -21.59 -44.51 -33.33
N ARG A 27 -22.09 -43.34 -33.73
CA ARG A 27 -21.72 -42.06 -33.12
C ARG A 27 -22.34 -42.01 -31.73
N PHE A 28 -21.51 -42.00 -30.69
CA PHE A 28 -21.95 -41.61 -29.35
C PHE A 28 -22.38 -40.13 -29.39
N ARG A 29 -23.69 -39.86 -29.27
CA ARG A 29 -24.23 -38.52 -28.99
C ARG A 29 -24.11 -38.29 -27.49
N MET A 30 -23.37 -37.25 -27.08
CA MET A 30 -23.46 -36.75 -25.70
C MET A 30 -24.88 -36.18 -25.48
N PRO A 31 -25.55 -36.43 -24.34
CA PRO A 31 -26.84 -35.83 -24.05
C PRO A 31 -26.64 -34.32 -23.85
N SER A 32 -27.33 -33.49 -24.65
CA SER A 32 -27.51 -32.08 -24.31
C SER A 32 -28.52 -32.01 -23.17
N TYR A 33 -28.08 -31.62 -21.98
CA TYR A 33 -28.98 -31.37 -20.85
C TYR A 33 -29.68 -30.01 -21.06
N SER A 34 -30.67 -29.97 -21.96
CA SER A 34 -31.70 -28.92 -21.91
C SER A 34 -32.52 -29.08 -20.63
N THR A 35 -33.22 -28.03 -20.19
CA THR A 35 -34.13 -28.07 -19.05
C THR A 35 -35.09 -29.27 -19.18
N GLY A 36 -34.83 -30.34 -18.43
CA GLY A 36 -35.67 -31.55 -18.44
C GLY A 36 -37.07 -31.33 -17.85
N SER A 37 -37.29 -30.16 -17.26
CA SER A 37 -38.57 -29.71 -16.72
C SER A 37 -39.27 -28.81 -17.75
N THR A 38 -40.39 -29.29 -18.30
CA THR A 38 -41.17 -28.59 -19.33
C THR A 38 -41.98 -27.40 -18.79
N ASN A 39 -42.03 -27.21 -17.46
CA ASN A 39 -42.93 -26.27 -16.79
C ASN A 39 -42.17 -25.21 -15.96
N VAL A 40 -40.97 -24.80 -16.38
CA VAL A 40 -40.15 -23.80 -15.67
C VAL A 40 -39.89 -22.62 -16.59
N THR A 41 -40.19 -21.42 -16.10
CA THR A 41 -39.89 -20.15 -16.78
C THR A 41 -38.78 -19.45 -16.02
N MET A 42 -37.76 -18.95 -16.73
CA MET A 42 -36.71 -18.13 -16.12
C MET A 42 -37.33 -16.81 -15.65
N GLN A 43 -37.14 -16.48 -14.37
CA GLN A 43 -37.58 -15.22 -13.79
C GLN A 43 -36.44 -14.21 -13.90
N GLU A 44 -36.70 -13.07 -14.52
CA GLU A 44 -35.73 -11.98 -14.57
C GLU A 44 -35.76 -11.19 -13.26
N HIS A 45 -34.58 -10.89 -12.72
CA HIS A 45 -34.45 -10.06 -11.53
C HIS A 45 -34.69 -8.59 -11.90
N THR A 46 -35.42 -7.86 -11.06
CA THR A 46 -35.65 -6.42 -11.23
C THR A 46 -34.40 -5.57 -10.93
N VAL A 47 -33.49 -6.09 -10.09
CA VAL A 47 -32.20 -5.47 -9.77
C VAL A 47 -31.14 -6.03 -10.72
N GLY A 48 -30.35 -5.16 -11.36
CA GLY A 48 -29.26 -5.56 -12.26
C GLY A 48 -28.03 -6.11 -11.52
N ARG A 49 -27.10 -6.74 -12.24
CA ARG A 49 -25.84 -7.25 -11.66
C ARG A 49 -24.94 -6.15 -11.12
N ASP A 50 -24.76 -5.08 -11.89
CA ASP A 50 -23.90 -3.96 -11.50
C ASP A 50 -24.47 -3.27 -10.25
N GLN A 51 -25.80 -3.04 -10.21
CA GLN A 51 -26.48 -2.51 -9.04
C GLN A 51 -26.34 -3.40 -7.79
N ARG A 52 -26.31 -4.73 -7.95
CA ARG A 52 -26.01 -5.64 -6.82
C ARG A 52 -24.56 -5.51 -6.38
N ALA A 53 -23.62 -5.48 -7.32
CA ALA A 53 -22.19 -5.39 -7.03
C ALA A 53 -21.83 -4.09 -6.30
N ASP A 54 -22.42 -2.96 -6.72
CA ASP A 54 -22.18 -1.63 -6.13
C ASP A 54 -22.62 -1.52 -4.67
N VAL A 55 -23.62 -2.30 -4.23
CA VAL A 55 -24.10 -2.25 -2.84
C VAL A 55 -23.39 -3.24 -1.91
N ILE A 56 -22.78 -4.30 -2.44
CA ILE A 56 -22.10 -5.33 -1.63
C ILE A 56 -20.61 -5.04 -1.44
N GLY A 57 -19.98 -4.37 -2.41
CA GLY A 57 -18.55 -4.07 -2.38
C GLY A 57 -18.25 -2.66 -1.90
N ARG A 58 -17.00 -2.43 -1.48
CA ARG A 58 -16.52 -1.09 -1.09
C ARG A 58 -16.22 -0.18 -2.29
N HIS A 59 -15.95 -0.77 -3.46
CA HIS A 59 -15.49 -0.07 -4.65
C HIS A 59 -16.52 -0.21 -5.78
N GLU A 60 -16.97 0.94 -6.31
CA GLU A 60 -17.80 0.99 -7.52
C GLU A 60 -17.08 0.36 -8.72
N GLY A 61 -17.84 -0.30 -9.59
CA GLY A 61 -17.32 -0.94 -10.80
C GLY A 61 -16.62 -2.28 -10.58
N PHE A 62 -16.58 -2.79 -9.34
CA PHE A 62 -16.25 -4.20 -9.09
C PHE A 62 -17.33 -5.11 -9.68
N ARG A 63 -16.94 -6.28 -10.21
CA ARG A 63 -17.86 -7.21 -10.88
C ARG A 63 -17.71 -8.63 -10.37
N GLY A 64 -18.86 -9.30 -10.15
CA GLY A 64 -18.88 -10.72 -9.83
C GLY A 64 -18.31 -11.57 -10.95
N CYS A 65 -17.50 -12.57 -10.60
CA CYS A 65 -16.88 -13.49 -11.55
C CYS A 65 -16.55 -14.83 -10.88
N THR A 66 -16.15 -15.81 -11.69
CA THR A 66 -15.59 -17.06 -11.18
C THR A 66 -14.13 -17.20 -11.58
N ILE A 67 -13.28 -17.38 -10.56
CA ILE A 67 -11.89 -17.76 -10.71
C ILE A 67 -11.80 -19.27 -10.46
N TRP A 68 -11.50 -20.02 -11.51
CA TRP A 68 -11.47 -21.46 -11.49
C TRP A 68 -10.03 -21.97 -11.45
N PHE A 69 -9.55 -22.31 -10.25
CA PHE A 69 -8.23 -22.89 -10.08
C PHE A 69 -8.25 -24.38 -10.44
N THR A 70 -7.39 -24.78 -11.38
CA THR A 70 -7.17 -26.18 -11.79
C THR A 70 -5.70 -26.56 -11.69
N GLY A 71 -5.41 -27.83 -11.47
CA GLY A 71 -4.04 -28.33 -11.29
C GLY A 71 -3.99 -29.64 -10.50
N LEU A 72 -2.82 -30.27 -10.47
CA LEU A 72 -2.59 -31.51 -9.71
C LEU A 72 -2.87 -31.34 -8.20
N SER A 73 -3.15 -32.43 -7.50
CA SER A 73 -3.20 -32.41 -6.03
C SER A 73 -1.85 -31.92 -5.48
N GLY A 74 -1.81 -31.11 -4.44
CA GLY A 74 -0.55 -30.56 -3.91
C GLY A 74 0.08 -29.43 -4.76
N ALA A 75 -0.50 -29.08 -5.92
CA ALA A 75 0.00 -27.98 -6.75
C ALA A 75 -0.18 -26.58 -6.14
N GLY A 76 -0.93 -26.41 -5.04
CA GLY A 76 -1.05 -25.12 -4.33
C GLY A 76 -2.36 -24.35 -4.52
N LYS A 77 -3.35 -24.90 -5.24
CA LYS A 77 -4.67 -24.26 -5.49
C LYS A 77 -5.33 -23.69 -4.22
N THR A 78 -5.55 -24.52 -3.20
CA THR A 78 -6.20 -24.09 -1.94
C THR A 78 -5.39 -23.00 -1.23
N THR A 79 -4.06 -23.06 -1.28
CA THR A 79 -3.17 -22.04 -0.70
C THR A 79 -3.34 -20.69 -1.39
N VAL A 80 -3.30 -20.67 -2.73
CA VAL A 80 -3.49 -19.43 -3.50
C VAL A 80 -4.92 -18.90 -3.33
N SER A 81 -5.92 -19.77 -3.38
CA SER A 81 -7.33 -19.40 -3.22
C SER A 81 -7.60 -18.72 -1.89
N PHE A 82 -7.15 -19.27 -0.76
CA PHE A 82 -7.39 -18.65 0.56
C PHE A 82 -6.56 -17.38 0.78
N ALA A 83 -5.34 -17.31 0.23
CA ALA A 83 -4.54 -16.10 0.31
C ALA A 83 -5.16 -14.96 -0.53
N LEU A 84 -5.70 -15.28 -1.71
CA LEU A 84 -6.44 -14.34 -2.54
C LEU A 84 -7.76 -13.92 -1.89
N GLU A 85 -8.48 -14.85 -1.26
CA GLU A 85 -9.70 -14.54 -0.48
C GLU A 85 -9.41 -13.50 0.61
N LYS A 86 -8.31 -13.69 1.35
CA LYS A 86 -7.85 -12.73 2.36
C LYS A 86 -7.56 -11.36 1.75
N ALA A 87 -6.83 -11.31 0.65
CA ALA A 87 -6.48 -10.06 -0.04
C ALA A 87 -7.72 -9.31 -0.54
N LEU A 88 -8.62 -9.99 -1.27
CA LEU A 88 -9.88 -9.40 -1.76
C LEU A 88 -10.75 -8.89 -0.60
N THR A 89 -10.87 -9.66 0.48
CA THR A 89 -11.60 -9.25 1.68
C THR A 89 -10.99 -7.99 2.32
N GLN A 90 -9.66 -7.92 2.43
CA GLN A 90 -8.97 -6.73 2.93
C GLN A 90 -9.20 -5.50 2.03
N MET A 91 -9.35 -5.72 0.73
CA MET A 91 -9.71 -4.70 -0.25
C MET A 91 -11.20 -4.30 -0.20
N GLY A 92 -12.02 -4.94 0.64
CA GLY A 92 -13.47 -4.73 0.64
C GLY A 92 -14.16 -5.24 -0.61
N ILE A 93 -13.55 -6.21 -1.31
CA ILE A 93 -14.13 -6.91 -2.46
C ILE A 93 -14.78 -8.22 -1.96
N PRO A 94 -16.11 -8.37 -2.07
CA PRO A 94 -16.80 -9.58 -1.61
C PRO A 94 -16.38 -10.80 -2.42
N CYS A 95 -15.90 -11.82 -1.72
CA CYS A 95 -15.47 -13.06 -2.33
C CYS A 95 -15.86 -14.28 -1.49
N TYR A 96 -15.88 -15.46 -2.11
CA TYR A 96 -16.16 -16.72 -1.41
C TYR A 96 -15.41 -17.91 -2.02
N GLY A 97 -14.71 -18.66 -1.18
CA GLY A 97 -14.02 -19.90 -1.56
C GLY A 97 -14.92 -21.13 -1.65
N LEU A 98 -14.94 -21.79 -2.81
CA LEU A 98 -15.48 -23.14 -3.00
C LEU A 98 -14.32 -24.13 -3.09
N ASP A 99 -14.10 -24.93 -2.05
CA ASP A 99 -13.09 -25.99 -2.04
C ASP A 99 -13.71 -27.38 -2.20
N GLY A 100 -12.98 -28.27 -2.89
CA GLY A 100 -13.37 -29.64 -3.17
C GLY A 100 -13.77 -30.46 -1.94
N ASP A 101 -13.13 -30.23 -0.80
CA ASP A 101 -13.47 -30.95 0.44
C ASP A 101 -14.75 -30.38 1.06
N ASN A 102 -14.89 -29.05 1.09
CA ASN A 102 -16.02 -28.37 1.70
C ASN A 102 -17.34 -28.71 1.00
N VAL A 103 -17.38 -28.69 -0.34
CA VAL A 103 -18.60 -29.00 -1.08
C VAL A 103 -19.00 -30.47 -0.96
N ARG A 104 -18.03 -31.37 -0.72
CA ARG A 104 -18.26 -32.82 -0.54
C ARG A 104 -18.89 -33.16 0.81
N HIS A 105 -18.77 -32.29 1.82
CA HIS A 105 -19.49 -32.46 3.08
C HIS A 105 -20.96 -32.01 3.02
N GLY A 106 -21.32 -31.19 2.03
CA GLY A 106 -22.67 -30.62 1.88
C GLY A 106 -23.34 -30.99 0.55
N LEU A 107 -23.26 -30.07 -0.42
CA LEU A 107 -23.94 -30.14 -1.72
C LEU A 107 -23.64 -31.43 -2.51
N CYS A 108 -22.43 -31.96 -2.39
CA CYS A 108 -21.94 -33.11 -3.13
C CYS A 108 -21.76 -34.36 -2.26
N LYS A 109 -22.37 -34.41 -1.05
CA LYS A 109 -22.21 -35.53 -0.11
C LYS A 109 -22.70 -36.88 -0.62
N ASN A 110 -23.56 -36.88 -1.63
CA ASN A 110 -24.10 -38.08 -2.26
C ASN A 110 -23.27 -38.58 -3.45
N LEU A 111 -22.19 -37.89 -3.82
CA LEU A 111 -21.36 -38.23 -4.98
C LEU A 111 -20.11 -39.01 -4.54
N GLY A 112 -19.88 -40.15 -5.20
CA GLY A 112 -18.67 -40.94 -5.02
C GLY A 112 -17.46 -40.39 -5.78
N PHE A 113 -16.60 -41.32 -6.24
CA PHE A 113 -15.38 -41.03 -7.01
C PHE A 113 -15.39 -41.67 -8.40
N SER A 114 -16.53 -42.19 -8.85
CA SER A 114 -16.70 -42.67 -10.23
C SER A 114 -16.52 -41.51 -11.24
N LYS A 115 -16.30 -41.82 -12.51
CA LYS A 115 -16.15 -40.78 -13.56
C LYS A 115 -17.39 -39.88 -13.63
N ASP A 116 -18.57 -40.48 -13.59
CA ASP A 116 -19.85 -39.76 -13.66
C ASP A 116 -20.10 -38.93 -12.40
N ASP A 117 -19.78 -39.44 -11.20
CA ASP A 117 -19.87 -38.68 -9.95
C ASP A 117 -18.90 -37.50 -9.92
N ARG A 118 -17.69 -37.65 -10.48
CA ARG A 118 -16.71 -36.56 -10.61
C ARG A 118 -17.20 -35.49 -11.58
N ALA A 119 -17.75 -35.88 -12.73
CA ALA A 119 -18.34 -34.95 -13.69
C ALA A 119 -19.51 -34.19 -13.07
N GLU A 120 -20.43 -34.87 -12.38
CA GLU A 120 -21.56 -34.24 -11.68
C GLU A 120 -21.09 -33.33 -10.53
N ASN A 121 -20.01 -33.69 -9.83
CA ASN A 121 -19.42 -32.84 -8.79
C ASN A 121 -18.92 -31.53 -9.39
N ILE A 122 -18.19 -31.57 -10.51
CA ILE A 122 -17.73 -30.36 -11.19
C ILE A 122 -18.91 -29.54 -11.73
N ARG A 123 -19.92 -30.18 -12.33
CA ARG A 123 -21.12 -29.51 -12.83
C ARG A 123 -21.86 -28.76 -11.72
N ARG A 124 -22.11 -29.39 -10.56
CA ARG A 124 -22.78 -28.74 -9.42
C ARG A 124 -22.00 -27.54 -8.89
N VAL A 125 -20.68 -27.68 -8.79
CA VAL A 125 -19.80 -26.58 -8.37
C VAL A 125 -19.85 -25.43 -9.36
N ALA A 126 -19.83 -25.72 -10.68
CA ALA A 126 -19.92 -24.70 -11.72
C ALA A 126 -21.24 -23.91 -11.63
N GLU A 127 -22.38 -24.59 -11.41
CA GLU A 127 -23.66 -23.92 -11.22
C GLU A 127 -23.71 -23.06 -9.95
N VAL A 128 -23.12 -23.53 -8.85
CA VAL A 128 -23.05 -22.73 -7.61
C VAL A 128 -22.12 -21.53 -7.78
N ALA A 129 -20.97 -21.72 -8.43
CA ALA A 129 -20.06 -20.61 -8.71
C ALA A 129 -20.70 -19.55 -9.60
N LYS A 130 -21.48 -19.97 -10.59
CA LYS A 130 -22.31 -19.07 -11.40
C LYS A 130 -23.28 -18.26 -10.53
N LEU A 131 -23.95 -18.89 -9.56
CA LEU A 131 -24.89 -18.17 -8.67
C LEU A 131 -24.19 -17.11 -7.82
N PHE A 132 -23.02 -17.41 -7.27
CA PHE A 132 -22.23 -16.42 -6.51
C PHE A 132 -21.72 -15.27 -7.41
N ALA A 133 -21.24 -15.59 -8.62
CA ALA A 133 -20.85 -14.59 -9.60
C ALA A 133 -22.04 -13.70 -10.02
N ASP A 134 -23.23 -14.29 -10.24
CA ASP A 134 -24.46 -13.56 -10.57
C ASP A 134 -24.96 -12.67 -9.41
N ALA A 135 -24.72 -13.10 -8.16
CA ALA A 135 -24.96 -12.31 -6.97
C ALA A 135 -24.00 -11.11 -6.82
N GLY A 136 -22.94 -11.04 -7.65
CA GLY A 136 -21.98 -9.94 -7.69
C GLY A 136 -20.65 -10.26 -6.97
N MET A 137 -20.41 -11.48 -6.50
CA MET A 137 -19.19 -11.83 -5.73
C MET A 137 -18.08 -12.43 -6.60
N VAL A 138 -16.82 -12.31 -6.16
CA VAL A 138 -15.72 -13.14 -6.71
C VAL A 138 -15.80 -14.55 -6.12
N THR A 139 -16.08 -15.53 -6.97
CA THR A 139 -16.07 -16.93 -6.54
C THR A 139 -14.71 -17.56 -6.80
N LEU A 140 -14.11 -18.16 -5.77
CA LEU A 140 -12.81 -18.81 -5.85
C LEU A 140 -13.00 -20.34 -5.82
N ALA A 141 -13.09 -20.96 -7.00
CA ALA A 141 -13.30 -22.40 -7.11
C ALA A 141 -11.97 -23.17 -7.17
N SER A 142 -11.61 -23.87 -6.09
CA SER A 142 -10.36 -24.63 -5.95
C SER A 142 -10.59 -26.13 -6.11
N PHE A 143 -10.43 -26.65 -7.33
CA PHE A 143 -10.71 -28.05 -7.67
C PHE A 143 -9.62 -28.66 -8.55
N ILE A 144 -9.34 -29.96 -8.40
CA ILE A 144 -8.41 -30.65 -9.33
C ILE A 144 -8.91 -30.54 -10.77
N SER A 145 -10.22 -30.74 -10.97
CA SER A 145 -10.92 -30.60 -12.28
C SER A 145 -10.09 -31.13 -13.47
N PRO A 146 -9.73 -32.43 -13.47
CA PRO A 146 -8.63 -32.94 -14.29
C PRO A 146 -8.91 -33.00 -15.79
N PHE A 147 -10.17 -33.09 -16.20
CA PHE A 147 -10.55 -33.25 -17.60
C PHE A 147 -10.94 -31.90 -18.21
N ARG A 148 -10.44 -31.61 -19.41
CA ARG A 148 -10.76 -30.35 -20.11
C ARG A 148 -12.25 -30.18 -20.35
N VAL A 149 -12.93 -31.25 -20.78
CA VAL A 149 -14.37 -31.22 -21.08
C VAL A 149 -15.22 -30.71 -19.91
N ASP A 150 -14.85 -31.02 -18.67
CA ASP A 150 -15.58 -30.58 -17.49
C ASP A 150 -15.34 -29.09 -17.22
N ARG A 151 -14.11 -28.60 -17.43
CA ARG A 151 -13.74 -27.19 -17.29
C ARG A 151 -14.34 -26.33 -18.41
N ASP A 152 -14.34 -26.84 -19.64
CA ASP A 152 -14.98 -26.21 -20.80
C ASP A 152 -16.50 -26.09 -20.57
N SER A 153 -17.12 -27.13 -20.01
CA SER A 153 -18.53 -27.07 -19.61
C SER A 153 -18.78 -26.03 -18.52
N ALA A 154 -17.91 -25.93 -17.51
CA ALA A 154 -18.02 -24.90 -16.46
C ALA A 154 -17.89 -23.48 -17.03
N ARG A 155 -16.95 -23.27 -17.95
CA ARG A 155 -16.78 -22.01 -18.69
C ARG A 155 -18.03 -21.67 -19.50
N GLU A 156 -18.59 -22.64 -20.22
CA GLU A 156 -19.78 -22.42 -21.06
C GLU A 156 -21.03 -22.05 -20.23
N ILE A 157 -21.22 -22.66 -19.05
CA ILE A 157 -22.30 -22.30 -18.10
C ILE A 157 -22.25 -20.80 -17.75
N HIS A 158 -21.05 -20.26 -17.48
CA HIS A 158 -20.87 -18.85 -17.14
C HIS A 158 -21.03 -17.96 -18.37
N LYS A 159 -20.41 -18.34 -19.49
CA LYS A 159 -20.44 -17.61 -20.75
C LYS A 159 -21.86 -17.44 -21.29
N THR A 160 -22.65 -18.51 -21.33
CA THR A 160 -24.06 -18.47 -21.73
C THR A 160 -24.88 -17.54 -20.82
N SER A 161 -24.45 -17.38 -19.57
CA SER A 161 -25.08 -16.47 -18.60
C SER A 161 -24.50 -15.05 -18.63
N GLY A 162 -23.56 -14.75 -19.53
CA GLY A 162 -22.88 -13.44 -19.61
C GLY A 162 -22.05 -13.11 -18.37
N LEU A 163 -21.48 -14.10 -17.69
CA LEU A 163 -20.65 -13.93 -16.49
C LEU A 163 -19.17 -14.20 -16.81
N PRO A 164 -18.23 -13.39 -16.31
CA PRO A 164 -16.81 -13.65 -16.48
C PRO A 164 -16.38 -14.96 -15.78
N PHE A 165 -15.58 -15.75 -16.48
CA PHE A 165 -15.01 -17.00 -15.99
C PHE A 165 -13.54 -17.06 -16.40
N PHE A 166 -12.67 -17.21 -15.40
CA PHE A 166 -11.22 -17.23 -15.60
C PHE A 166 -10.66 -18.56 -15.11
N GLU A 167 -10.11 -19.34 -16.04
CA GLU A 167 -9.41 -20.59 -15.74
C GLU A 167 -7.96 -20.27 -15.38
N VAL A 168 -7.62 -20.50 -14.11
CA VAL A 168 -6.27 -20.30 -13.58
C VAL A 168 -5.59 -21.65 -13.42
N TYR A 169 -4.59 -21.91 -14.25
CA TYR A 169 -3.81 -23.13 -14.18
C TYR A 169 -2.69 -23.00 -13.15
N VAL A 170 -2.81 -23.75 -12.05
CA VAL A 170 -1.77 -23.83 -11.02
C VAL A 170 -0.81 -24.97 -11.41
N ASP A 171 0.23 -24.59 -12.14
CA ASP A 171 1.20 -25.48 -12.74
C ASP A 171 2.34 -25.80 -11.77
N ALA A 172 2.44 -27.08 -11.41
CA ALA A 172 3.54 -27.62 -10.64
C ALA A 172 3.84 -29.04 -11.13
N PRO A 173 5.13 -29.40 -11.34
CA PRO A 173 5.51 -30.75 -11.72
C PRO A 173 4.96 -31.80 -10.74
N LEU A 174 4.67 -33.00 -11.24
CA LEU A 174 4.12 -34.08 -10.43
C LEU A 174 5.07 -34.43 -9.27
N GLU A 175 6.37 -34.42 -9.50
CA GLU A 175 7.40 -34.73 -8.50
C GLU A 175 7.37 -33.73 -7.35
N VAL A 176 7.14 -32.44 -7.66
CA VAL A 176 6.98 -31.39 -6.65
C VAL A 176 5.70 -31.62 -5.86
N CYS A 177 4.60 -31.95 -6.54
CA CYS A 177 3.31 -32.27 -5.90
C CYS A 177 3.41 -33.48 -4.97
N GLU A 178 4.08 -34.56 -5.41
CA GLU A 178 4.33 -35.78 -4.63
C GLU A 178 5.26 -35.50 -3.43
N SER A 179 6.24 -34.61 -3.58
CA SER A 179 7.12 -34.23 -2.47
C SER A 179 6.38 -33.47 -1.36
N ARG A 180 5.39 -32.64 -1.73
CA ARG A 180 4.59 -31.84 -0.79
C ARG A 180 3.55 -32.68 -0.06
N ASP A 181 2.87 -33.57 -0.79
CA ASP A 181 1.80 -34.50 -0.38
C ASP A 181 1.07 -34.13 0.94
N PRO A 182 0.41 -32.97 1.01
CA PRO A 182 -0.08 -32.40 2.28
C PRO A 182 -1.20 -33.22 2.94
N LYS A 183 -1.79 -34.17 2.19
CA LYS A 183 -2.89 -35.05 2.64
C LYS A 183 -2.52 -36.54 2.61
N ASP A 184 -1.23 -36.86 2.41
CA ASP A 184 -0.70 -38.21 2.21
C ASP A 184 -1.43 -39.01 1.10
N LEU A 185 -2.00 -38.32 0.10
CA LEU A 185 -2.79 -38.92 -0.97
C LEU A 185 -1.89 -39.63 -1.99
N TYR A 186 -0.75 -39.04 -2.33
CA TYR A 186 0.21 -39.67 -3.26
C TYR A 186 0.85 -40.91 -2.63
N LYS A 187 1.25 -40.84 -1.35
CA LYS A 187 1.76 -42.02 -0.61
C LYS A 187 0.74 -43.15 -0.56
N LYS A 188 -0.54 -42.84 -0.32
CA LYS A 188 -1.62 -43.85 -0.29
C LYS A 188 -1.90 -44.43 -1.68
N ALA A 189 -1.91 -43.60 -2.72
CA ALA A 189 -2.10 -44.05 -4.10
C ALA A 189 -0.96 -44.98 -4.57
N ARG A 190 0.31 -44.63 -4.28
CA ARG A 190 1.47 -45.50 -4.57
C ARG A 190 1.44 -46.85 -3.83
N LYS A 191 0.74 -46.93 -2.69
CA LYS A 191 0.47 -48.17 -1.94
C LYS A 191 -0.79 -48.91 -2.41
N GLY A 192 -1.48 -48.44 -3.46
CA GLY A 192 -2.73 -49.01 -3.96
C GLY A 192 -3.96 -48.78 -3.07
N GLN A 193 -3.86 -47.90 -2.06
CA GLN A 193 -4.93 -47.62 -1.09
C GLN A 193 -5.92 -46.55 -1.59
N VAL A 194 -5.55 -45.78 -2.60
CA VAL A 194 -6.40 -44.81 -3.30
C VAL A 194 -6.36 -45.11 -4.79
N GLN A 195 -7.51 -45.43 -5.38
CA GLN A 195 -7.62 -45.73 -6.81
C GLN A 195 -8.07 -44.50 -7.61
N GLY A 196 -7.61 -44.38 -8.85
CA GLY A 196 -8.00 -43.28 -9.75
C GLY A 196 -7.46 -41.91 -9.33
N MET A 197 -6.25 -41.90 -8.74
CA MET A 197 -5.55 -40.67 -8.36
C MET A 197 -5.03 -39.93 -9.60
N THR A 198 -5.44 -38.69 -9.77
CA THR A 198 -5.01 -37.83 -10.87
C THR A 198 -3.50 -37.60 -10.82
N GLY A 199 -2.80 -37.89 -11.93
CA GLY A 199 -1.35 -37.84 -12.06
C GLY A 199 -0.63 -39.17 -11.78
N ILE A 200 -1.31 -40.18 -11.22
CA ILE A 200 -0.78 -41.55 -11.08
C ILE A 200 -1.58 -42.51 -11.97
N ASP A 201 -2.81 -42.83 -11.55
CA ASP A 201 -3.67 -43.85 -12.20
C ASP A 201 -4.79 -43.23 -13.06
N SER A 202 -4.90 -41.90 -13.06
CA SER A 202 -5.87 -41.13 -13.84
C SER A 202 -5.18 -39.92 -14.47
N ALA A 203 -5.50 -39.62 -15.74
CA ALA A 203 -4.87 -38.51 -16.46
C ALA A 203 -5.27 -37.15 -15.86
N TYR A 204 -4.31 -36.22 -15.87
CA TYR A 204 -4.59 -34.78 -15.81
C TYR A 204 -4.43 -34.23 -17.22
N GLU A 205 -5.41 -33.47 -17.70
CA GLU A 205 -5.36 -32.81 -19.00
C GLU A 205 -5.10 -31.31 -18.76
N PRO A 206 -3.86 -30.83 -18.92
CA PRO A 206 -3.56 -29.41 -18.75
C PRO A 206 -4.44 -28.55 -19.66
N PRO A 207 -4.84 -27.36 -19.22
CA PRO A 207 -5.52 -26.39 -20.08
C PRO A 207 -4.65 -26.02 -21.28
N VAL A 208 -5.25 -25.91 -22.46
CA VAL A 208 -4.54 -25.49 -23.69
C VAL A 208 -4.47 -23.96 -23.78
N ALA A 209 -5.49 -23.28 -23.27
CA ALA A 209 -5.61 -21.83 -23.28
C ALA A 209 -6.17 -21.38 -21.92
N ALA A 210 -5.38 -21.52 -20.86
CA ALA A 210 -5.73 -20.95 -19.55
C ALA A 210 -5.71 -19.41 -19.66
N ASP A 211 -6.57 -18.74 -18.90
CA ASP A 211 -6.58 -17.27 -18.87
C ASP A 211 -5.38 -16.73 -18.06
N LEU A 212 -4.91 -17.51 -17.09
CA LEU A 212 -3.68 -17.26 -16.32
C LEU A 212 -2.99 -18.59 -15.96
N VAL A 213 -1.66 -18.60 -15.96
CA VAL A 213 -0.84 -19.72 -15.50
C VAL A 213 0.01 -19.28 -14.31
N LEU A 214 -0.02 -20.03 -13.22
CA LEU A 214 0.76 -19.79 -11.99
C LEU A 214 1.80 -20.89 -11.83
N HIS A 215 3.08 -20.55 -11.71
CA HIS A 215 4.15 -21.53 -11.61
C HIS A 215 4.49 -21.84 -10.14
N SER A 216 3.57 -22.47 -9.41
CA SER A 216 3.68 -22.74 -7.95
C SER A 216 4.91 -23.55 -7.51
N GLY A 217 5.62 -24.21 -8.43
CA GLY A 217 6.91 -24.87 -8.16
C GLY A 217 8.13 -23.94 -8.15
N LYS A 218 7.97 -22.74 -8.71
CA LYS A 218 9.01 -21.70 -8.85
C LYS A 218 8.64 -20.45 -8.04
N ASP A 219 7.40 -20.00 -8.17
CA ASP A 219 6.87 -18.79 -7.55
C ASP A 219 6.38 -19.10 -6.13
N SER A 220 6.50 -18.11 -5.25
CA SER A 220 5.89 -18.12 -3.93
C SER A 220 4.37 -17.97 -4.01
N ALA A 221 3.68 -18.31 -2.91
CA ALA A 221 2.23 -18.13 -2.82
C ALA A 221 1.81 -16.65 -2.94
N GLU A 222 2.64 -15.73 -2.46
CA GLU A 222 2.39 -14.30 -2.52
C GLU A 222 2.52 -13.76 -3.95
N GLU A 223 3.57 -14.15 -4.67
CA GLU A 223 3.72 -13.82 -6.10
C GLU A 223 2.57 -14.37 -6.93
N CYS A 224 2.13 -15.60 -6.64
CA CYS A 224 0.95 -16.19 -7.28
C CYS A 224 -0.31 -15.36 -7.03
N VAL A 225 -0.53 -14.86 -5.81
CA VAL A 225 -1.69 -14.01 -5.48
C VAL A 225 -1.61 -12.66 -6.18
N ASN A 226 -0.43 -12.02 -6.20
CA ASN A 226 -0.22 -10.75 -6.89
C ASN A 226 -0.50 -10.88 -8.40
N ASN A 227 0.00 -11.95 -9.03
CA ASN A 227 -0.28 -12.23 -10.45
C ASN A 227 -1.79 -12.38 -10.71
N VAL A 228 -2.55 -13.00 -9.81
CA VAL A 228 -4.01 -13.09 -9.94
C VAL A 228 -4.67 -11.73 -9.75
N LEU A 229 -4.25 -10.94 -8.75
CA LEU A 229 -4.81 -9.61 -8.51
C LEU A 229 -4.57 -8.66 -9.70
N GLU A 230 -3.35 -8.62 -10.23
CA GLU A 230 -2.99 -7.85 -11.43
C GLU A 230 -3.82 -8.29 -12.64
N PHE A 231 -3.99 -9.61 -12.81
CA PHE A 231 -4.85 -10.17 -13.84
C PHE A 231 -6.29 -9.68 -13.69
N LEU A 232 -6.88 -9.73 -12.50
CA LEU A 232 -8.26 -9.27 -12.25
C LEU A 232 -8.45 -7.78 -12.50
N VAL A 233 -7.41 -6.97 -12.24
CA VAL A 233 -7.42 -5.54 -12.58
C VAL A 233 -7.42 -5.34 -14.09
N ARG A 234 -6.55 -6.06 -14.80
CA ARG A 234 -6.46 -5.99 -16.27
C ARG A 234 -7.77 -6.39 -16.95
N GLU A 235 -8.46 -7.39 -16.42
CA GLU A 235 -9.75 -7.86 -16.93
C GLU A 235 -10.94 -7.00 -16.46
N GLY A 236 -10.70 -5.92 -15.71
CA GLY A 236 -11.74 -4.99 -15.25
C GLY A 236 -12.72 -5.62 -14.23
N VAL A 237 -12.29 -6.67 -13.54
CA VAL A 237 -13.07 -7.30 -12.46
C VAL A 237 -12.87 -6.53 -11.16
N VAL A 238 -11.61 -6.26 -10.83
CA VAL A 238 -11.20 -5.53 -9.64
C VAL A 238 -10.77 -4.12 -10.10
N PRO A 239 -11.38 -3.05 -9.59
CA PRO A 239 -10.93 -1.70 -9.91
C PRO A 239 -9.48 -1.50 -9.45
N MET A 240 -8.65 -0.80 -10.23
CA MET A 240 -7.27 -0.45 -9.83
C MET A 240 -7.23 0.25 -8.45
N LYS A 241 -8.27 1.04 -8.16
CA LYS A 241 -8.59 1.65 -6.87
C LYS A 241 -8.56 0.63 -5.71
N ALA A 242 -9.22 -0.51 -5.88
CA ALA A 242 -9.26 -1.55 -4.85
C ALA A 242 -7.87 -2.14 -4.57
N LEU A 243 -7.02 -2.33 -5.60
CA LEU A 243 -5.66 -2.85 -5.41
C LEU A 243 -4.81 -1.89 -4.55
N SER A 244 -5.03 -0.59 -4.72
CA SER A 244 -4.36 0.46 -3.93
C SER A 244 -4.72 0.45 -2.44
N SER A 245 -5.78 -0.26 -2.04
CA SER A 245 -6.17 -0.38 -0.63
C SER A 245 -5.31 -1.39 0.15
N LEU A 246 -4.61 -2.32 -0.52
CA LEU A 246 -3.63 -3.22 0.13
C LEU A 246 -2.33 -2.49 0.47
N ALA A 247 -1.91 -1.58 -0.40
CA ALA A 247 -0.85 -0.62 -0.14
C ALA A 247 -1.06 0.58 -1.07
N PRO A 248 -1.06 1.82 -0.55
CA PRO A 248 -1.41 3.00 -1.35
C PRO A 248 -0.49 3.09 -2.56
N LEU A 249 -1.02 3.51 -3.71
CA LEU A 249 -0.19 3.75 -4.88
C LEU A 249 0.85 4.83 -4.57
N VAL A 250 2.06 4.64 -5.09
CA VAL A 250 3.18 5.59 -4.92
C VAL A 250 3.41 6.27 -6.25
N ARG A 251 3.13 7.57 -6.31
CA ARG A 251 3.51 8.42 -7.45
C ARG A 251 4.97 8.85 -7.26
N GLN A 252 5.87 8.28 -8.04
CA GLN A 252 7.23 8.79 -8.16
C GLN A 252 7.27 9.89 -9.21
N LEU A 253 8.07 10.93 -8.94
CA LEU A 253 8.30 12.03 -9.88
C LEU A 253 9.69 11.94 -10.52
N ILE A 254 10.49 10.94 -10.14
CA ILE A 254 11.72 10.59 -10.83
C ILE A 254 11.34 9.92 -12.16
N VAL A 255 11.85 10.45 -13.25
CA VAL A 255 11.52 9.92 -14.58
C VAL A 255 12.15 8.55 -14.83
N SER A 256 11.48 7.77 -15.68
CA SER A 256 11.99 6.45 -16.07
C SER A 256 13.32 6.55 -16.84
N PRO A 257 14.19 5.52 -16.78
CA PRO A 257 15.45 5.51 -17.51
C PRO A 257 15.33 5.74 -19.02
N SER A 258 14.19 5.41 -19.63
CA SER A 258 13.97 5.55 -21.07
C SER A 258 13.75 6.99 -21.55
N ILE A 259 13.26 7.89 -20.69
CA ILE A 259 13.02 9.30 -21.04
C ILE A 259 14.02 10.25 -20.39
N ARG A 260 14.89 9.74 -19.53
CA ARG A 260 15.90 10.49 -18.78
C ARG A 260 16.77 11.38 -19.68
N SER A 261 17.37 10.83 -20.74
CA SER A 261 18.28 11.59 -21.63
C SER A 261 17.55 12.74 -22.33
N THR A 262 16.30 12.52 -22.72
CA THR A 262 15.45 13.54 -23.34
C THR A 262 15.17 14.67 -22.35
N LEU A 263 14.84 14.33 -21.10
CA LEU A 263 14.61 15.32 -20.05
C LEU A 263 15.88 16.11 -19.71
N GLU A 264 17.05 15.46 -19.69
CA GLU A 264 18.34 16.13 -19.49
C GLU A 264 18.67 17.13 -20.61
N GLU A 265 18.38 16.78 -21.86
CA GLU A 265 18.53 17.68 -23.01
C GLU A 265 17.61 18.89 -22.91
N GLU A 266 16.34 18.65 -22.58
CA GLU A 266 15.36 19.72 -22.39
C GLU A 266 15.77 20.65 -21.24
N LEU A 267 16.14 20.08 -20.10
CA LEU A 267 16.51 20.81 -18.89
C LEU A 267 17.71 21.76 -19.14
N ARG A 268 18.65 21.40 -20.04
CA ARG A 268 19.74 22.29 -20.47
C ARG A 268 19.25 23.50 -21.28
N GLY A 269 18.14 23.35 -22.01
CA GLY A 269 17.57 24.39 -22.88
C GLY A 269 16.61 25.34 -22.18
N ILE A 270 16.20 25.07 -20.93
CA ILE A 270 15.27 25.93 -20.19
C ILE A 270 15.94 27.27 -19.85
N GLU A 271 15.28 28.37 -20.20
CA GLU A 271 15.74 29.74 -19.96
C GLU A 271 15.60 30.15 -18.49
N TYR A 272 14.51 29.75 -17.83
CA TYR A 272 14.13 30.18 -16.49
C TYR A 272 14.55 29.16 -15.44
N GLU A 273 15.13 29.62 -14.33
CA GLU A 273 15.73 28.78 -13.32
C GLU A 273 15.42 29.30 -11.92
N VAL A 274 15.13 28.39 -10.99
CA VAL A 274 14.98 28.66 -9.56
C VAL A 274 16.01 27.80 -8.82
N GLU A 275 16.90 28.46 -8.07
CA GLU A 275 17.90 27.80 -7.23
C GLU A 275 17.26 27.43 -5.90
N LEU A 276 17.29 26.14 -5.58
CA LEU A 276 16.76 25.61 -4.33
C LEU A 276 17.78 25.75 -3.21
N ASP A 277 17.28 26.00 -2.00
CA ASP A 277 18.08 25.74 -0.80
C ASP A 277 18.09 24.24 -0.42
N LEU A 278 18.84 23.89 0.64
CA LEU A 278 18.93 22.49 1.09
C LEU A 278 17.60 21.93 1.62
N VAL A 279 16.77 22.76 2.26
CA VAL A 279 15.46 22.34 2.80
C VAL A 279 14.48 22.10 1.64
N GLU A 280 14.51 22.96 0.62
CA GLU A 280 13.73 22.83 -0.60
C GLU A 280 14.15 21.62 -1.43
N LEU A 281 15.46 21.33 -1.53
CA LEU A 281 15.96 20.09 -2.11
C LEU A 281 15.44 18.85 -1.36
N GLN A 282 15.41 18.89 -0.03
CA GLN A 282 14.88 17.78 0.78
C GLN A 282 13.37 17.60 0.56
N TRP A 283 12.60 18.69 0.42
CA TRP A 283 11.20 18.59 0.02
C TRP A 283 11.01 18.07 -1.40
N LEU A 284 11.89 18.47 -2.34
CA LEU A 284 11.89 17.90 -3.68
C LEU A 284 12.15 16.39 -3.63
N GLN A 285 13.08 15.91 -2.78
CA GLN A 285 13.28 14.47 -2.56
C GLN A 285 12.04 13.77 -2.01
N VAL A 286 11.37 14.37 -1.01
CA VAL A 286 10.12 13.85 -0.45
C VAL A 286 9.07 13.63 -1.55
N LEU A 287 8.92 14.61 -2.45
CA LEU A 287 8.00 14.54 -3.59
C LEU A 287 8.48 13.49 -4.61
N ALA A 288 9.75 13.56 -5.01
CA ALA A 288 10.34 12.72 -6.05
C ALA A 288 10.20 11.22 -5.78
N GLU A 289 10.44 10.82 -4.52
CA GLU A 289 10.37 9.42 -4.09
C GLU A 289 8.93 8.95 -3.79
N GLY A 290 7.96 9.87 -3.78
CA GLY A 290 6.55 9.56 -3.61
C GLY A 290 6.07 9.44 -2.15
N TRP A 291 6.81 10.00 -1.19
CA TRP A 291 6.38 10.05 0.22
C TRP A 291 5.09 10.86 0.40
N ALA A 292 4.87 11.85 -0.45
CA ALA A 292 3.70 12.71 -0.46
C ALA A 292 2.65 12.31 -1.51
N SER A 293 2.70 11.06 -2.01
CA SER A 293 1.72 10.55 -2.99
C SER A 293 0.29 10.87 -2.53
N PRO A 294 -0.56 11.44 -3.39
CA PRO A 294 -0.46 11.46 -4.85
C PRO A 294 0.01 12.78 -5.48
N LEU A 295 0.65 13.69 -4.72
CA LEU A 295 1.07 15.00 -5.25
C LEU A 295 1.99 14.86 -6.47
N TYR A 296 1.78 15.72 -7.46
CA TYR A 296 2.58 15.80 -8.70
C TYR A 296 3.86 16.62 -8.58
N GLY A 297 4.00 17.31 -7.45
CA GLY A 297 5.01 18.34 -7.27
C GLY A 297 4.62 19.23 -6.10
N PHE A 298 5.22 20.41 -6.04
CA PHE A 298 4.87 21.41 -5.04
C PHE A 298 3.41 21.82 -5.19
N MET A 299 2.72 21.95 -4.05
CA MET A 299 1.28 22.20 -4.01
C MET A 299 0.92 23.48 -4.77
N ARG A 300 -0.14 23.41 -5.59
CA ARG A 300 -0.85 24.57 -6.12
C ARG A 300 -1.71 25.19 -5.01
N GLU A 301 -2.33 26.33 -5.27
CA GLU A 301 -3.12 27.03 -4.25
C GLU A 301 -4.23 26.13 -3.69
N ARG A 302 -4.89 25.36 -4.56
CA ARG A 302 -5.96 24.43 -4.16
C ARG A 302 -5.48 23.40 -3.13
N GLN A 303 -4.39 22.69 -3.42
CA GLN A 303 -3.84 21.71 -2.48
C GLN A 303 -3.31 22.39 -1.21
N TYR A 304 -2.67 23.56 -1.33
CA TYR A 304 -2.18 24.32 -0.19
C TYR A 304 -3.31 24.66 0.80
N LEU A 305 -4.42 25.20 0.30
CA LEU A 305 -5.58 25.56 1.13
C LEU A 305 -6.21 24.32 1.76
N GLN A 306 -6.36 23.22 1.00
CA GLN A 306 -6.92 21.98 1.54
C GLN A 306 -6.05 21.41 2.68
N ALA A 307 -4.73 21.38 2.50
CA ALA A 307 -3.80 20.93 3.54
C ALA A 307 -3.89 21.81 4.79
N LEU A 308 -3.89 23.13 4.60
CA LEU A 308 -3.83 24.10 5.70
C LEU A 308 -5.14 24.17 6.51
N HIS A 309 -6.29 23.99 5.86
CA HIS A 309 -7.60 24.12 6.52
C HIS A 309 -8.21 22.80 6.98
N PHE A 310 -7.98 21.72 6.23
CA PHE A 310 -8.62 20.43 6.50
C PHE A 310 -7.63 19.38 7.00
N GLY A 311 -6.33 19.59 6.80
CA GLY A 311 -5.32 18.55 7.01
C GLY A 311 -5.54 17.35 6.10
N GLN A 312 -6.18 17.56 4.95
CA GLN A 312 -6.57 16.51 4.01
C GLN A 312 -6.42 16.98 2.56
N MET A 313 -6.18 16.06 1.63
CA MET A 313 -6.40 16.26 0.19
C MET A 313 -7.74 15.67 -0.19
N LEU A 314 -8.67 16.53 -0.64
CA LEU A 314 -10.01 16.15 -1.06
C LEU A 314 -10.06 15.80 -2.55
N ASP A 315 -9.20 16.44 -3.35
CA ASP A 315 -9.05 16.20 -4.78
C ASP A 315 -7.68 16.72 -5.27
N LEU A 316 -7.36 16.43 -6.54
CA LEU A 316 -6.12 16.86 -7.20
C LEU A 316 -6.36 17.85 -8.35
N LYS A 317 -7.51 18.53 -8.37
CA LYS A 317 -7.79 19.55 -9.38
C LYS A 317 -6.73 20.64 -9.31
N ARG A 318 -6.36 21.21 -10.46
CA ARG A 318 -5.27 22.17 -10.52
C ARG A 318 -5.66 23.56 -9.98
N LYS A 319 -6.93 23.97 -10.11
CA LYS A 319 -7.36 25.35 -9.84
C LYS A 319 -8.34 25.50 -8.67
N CYS A 320 -8.19 26.60 -7.93
CA CYS A 320 -9.26 27.18 -7.14
C CYS A 320 -10.24 27.88 -8.09
N ILE A 321 -11.53 27.64 -7.91
CA ILE A 321 -12.61 28.26 -8.70
C ILE A 321 -13.49 29.02 -7.72
N PHE A 322 -13.82 30.28 -8.00
CA PHE A 322 -14.77 30.98 -7.15
C PHE A 322 -16.17 30.38 -7.33
N PRO A 323 -16.98 30.27 -6.27
CA PRO A 323 -18.34 29.76 -6.39
C PRO A 323 -19.14 30.54 -7.45
N GLY A 324 -19.56 29.84 -8.51
CA GLY A 324 -20.32 30.40 -9.62
C GLY A 324 -19.51 30.73 -10.89
N GLU A 325 -18.18 30.58 -10.87
CA GLU A 325 -17.37 30.58 -12.09
C GLU A 325 -17.50 29.22 -12.82
N GLU A 326 -17.56 29.26 -14.15
CA GLU A 326 -17.53 28.04 -14.96
C GLU A 326 -16.12 27.42 -14.88
N GLU A 327 -16.10 26.11 -14.64
CA GLU A 327 -14.88 25.31 -14.76
C GLU A 327 -14.53 25.29 -16.26
N VAL A 328 -13.54 26.10 -16.66
CA VAL A 328 -12.96 25.97 -18.00
C VAL A 328 -12.42 24.55 -18.05
N GLU A 329 -12.98 23.72 -18.93
CA GLU A 329 -12.45 22.37 -19.17
C GLU A 329 -10.95 22.55 -19.49
N ASP A 330 -10.08 22.16 -18.55
CA ASP A 330 -8.67 22.01 -18.83
C ASP A 330 -8.61 21.04 -20.02
N GLU A 331 -8.24 21.52 -21.22
CA GLU A 331 -8.18 20.72 -22.46
C GLU A 331 -7.27 19.47 -22.35
N GLU A 332 -6.55 19.32 -21.23
CA GLU A 332 -5.69 18.20 -20.91
C GLU A 332 -6.11 17.51 -19.60
N GLY A 333 -7.12 16.64 -19.71
CA GLY A 333 -7.37 15.40 -18.95
C GLY A 333 -7.30 15.46 -17.42
N GLU A 334 -8.42 15.16 -16.76
CA GLU A 334 -8.44 14.87 -15.32
C GLU A 334 -7.37 13.84 -14.93
N ASP A 335 -6.76 14.05 -13.76
CA ASP A 335 -5.78 13.12 -13.22
C ASP A 335 -6.36 11.72 -13.08
N SER A 336 -5.69 10.75 -13.67
CA SER A 336 -6.08 9.35 -13.53
C SER A 336 -5.61 8.72 -12.23
N PHE A 337 -4.97 9.45 -11.31
CA PHE A 337 -4.55 8.86 -10.05
C PHE A 337 -5.75 8.58 -9.17
N PRO A 338 -5.94 7.32 -8.78
CA PRO A 338 -7.09 6.94 -8.00
C PRO A 338 -7.03 7.58 -6.62
N MET A 339 -8.04 8.41 -6.30
CA MET A 339 -8.37 8.75 -4.92
C MET A 339 -9.70 8.11 -4.53
N ASP A 340 -9.70 7.36 -3.43
CA ASP A 340 -10.87 6.68 -2.87
C ASP A 340 -11.61 7.54 -1.82
N GLY A 341 -11.34 8.85 -1.85
CA GLY A 341 -11.85 9.84 -0.92
C GLY A 341 -10.74 10.70 -0.33
N PRO A 342 -11.09 11.55 0.66
CA PRO A 342 -10.15 12.45 1.32
C PRO A 342 -8.94 11.71 1.92
N LEU A 343 -7.74 12.05 1.47
CA LEU A 343 -6.48 11.56 2.02
C LEU A 343 -6.02 12.47 3.14
N ASN A 344 -5.32 11.96 4.16
CA ASN A 344 -4.65 12.82 5.14
C ASN A 344 -3.58 13.67 4.42
N GLN A 345 -3.34 14.93 4.76
CA GLN A 345 -2.21 15.78 4.32
C GLN A 345 -2.17 17.00 5.24
N SER A 346 -1.55 16.83 6.40
CA SER A 346 -1.56 17.84 7.45
C SER A 346 -0.55 18.97 7.26
N VAL A 347 0.43 18.81 6.37
CA VAL A 347 1.51 19.79 6.17
C VAL A 347 1.53 20.30 4.73
N PRO A 348 1.66 21.62 4.52
CA PRO A 348 1.96 22.18 3.21
C PRO A 348 3.33 21.74 2.70
N ILE A 349 3.40 21.31 1.44
CA ILE A 349 4.66 21.01 0.72
C ILE A 349 4.74 21.98 -0.46
N VAL A 350 5.42 23.10 -0.25
CA VAL A 350 5.47 24.23 -1.18
C VAL A 350 6.91 24.65 -1.43
N LEU A 351 7.18 25.11 -2.65
CA LEU A 351 8.38 25.86 -3.01
C LEU A 351 8.06 27.34 -2.85
N THR A 352 8.93 28.10 -2.18
CA THR A 352 8.72 29.53 -2.00
C THR A 352 9.62 30.32 -2.95
N ILE A 353 9.10 31.43 -3.46
CA ILE A 353 9.87 32.33 -4.31
C ILE A 353 9.69 33.77 -3.83
N THR A 354 10.74 34.56 -4.01
CA THR A 354 10.75 35.99 -3.76
C THR A 354 9.95 36.75 -4.82
N SER A 355 9.64 38.01 -4.52
CA SER A 355 9.05 38.92 -5.52
C SER A 355 9.90 39.04 -6.80
N GLN A 356 11.23 39.00 -6.68
CA GLN A 356 12.15 39.08 -7.82
C GLN A 356 12.10 37.82 -8.68
N GLU A 357 12.12 36.63 -8.06
CA GLU A 357 12.02 35.37 -8.80
C GLU A 357 10.65 35.24 -9.47
N LYS A 358 9.58 35.66 -8.81
CA LYS A 358 8.23 35.74 -9.42
C LYS A 358 8.26 36.56 -10.71
N GLU A 359 8.88 37.74 -10.72
CA GLU A 359 8.99 38.56 -11.92
C GLU A 359 9.79 37.86 -13.03
N GLN A 360 10.80 37.06 -12.68
CA GLN A 360 11.59 36.30 -13.64
C GLN A 360 10.81 35.16 -14.28
N VAL A 361 10.00 34.44 -13.50
CA VAL A 361 9.24 33.26 -13.98
C VAL A 361 7.85 33.60 -14.53
N MET A 362 7.51 34.88 -14.67
CA MET A 362 6.25 35.35 -15.24
C MET A 362 6.44 36.08 -16.57
N ARG A 363 5.57 35.78 -17.55
CA ARG A 363 5.48 36.47 -18.84
C ARG A 363 4.01 36.72 -19.20
N ASN A 364 3.69 37.96 -19.61
CA ASN A 364 2.33 38.36 -20.01
C ASN A 364 1.23 37.94 -19.01
N GLY A 365 1.51 38.07 -17.70
CA GLY A 365 0.57 37.73 -16.63
C GLY A 365 0.45 36.23 -16.30
N HIS A 366 1.19 35.36 -16.98
CA HIS A 366 1.17 33.91 -16.77
C HIS A 366 2.54 33.39 -16.38
N THR A 367 2.59 32.28 -15.66
CA THR A 367 3.85 31.57 -15.39
C THR A 367 4.42 31.03 -16.70
N VAL A 368 5.75 31.06 -16.84
CA VAL A 368 6.45 30.45 -17.97
C VAL A 368 6.16 28.93 -18.03
N PRO A 369 6.20 28.31 -19.23
CA PRO A 369 5.73 26.93 -19.41
C PRO A 369 6.59 25.88 -18.68
N ALA A 370 7.88 26.15 -18.51
CA ALA A 370 8.82 25.27 -17.83
C ALA A 370 9.88 26.09 -17.08
N ILE A 371 10.22 25.64 -15.87
CA ILE A 371 11.21 26.26 -14.98
C ILE A 371 12.19 25.15 -14.56
N ALA A 372 13.49 25.39 -14.72
CA ALA A 372 14.51 24.50 -14.21
C ALA A 372 14.63 24.70 -12.69
N LEU A 373 14.63 23.61 -11.92
CA LEU A 373 14.97 23.62 -10.51
C LEU A 373 16.42 23.17 -10.36
N SER A 374 17.22 23.96 -9.67
CA SER A 374 18.65 23.74 -9.51
C SER A 374 19.07 23.68 -8.05
N TYR A 375 20.16 23.01 -7.78
CA TYR A 375 20.79 23.00 -6.46
C TYR A 375 22.31 22.94 -6.62
N GLU A 376 23.02 23.85 -5.96
CA GLU A 376 24.47 24.03 -6.07
C GLU A 376 24.91 24.15 -7.55
N GLY A 377 24.13 24.88 -8.35
CA GLY A 377 24.37 25.10 -9.78
C GLY A 377 24.13 23.88 -10.68
N LYS A 378 23.59 22.78 -10.15
CA LYS A 378 23.15 21.62 -10.93
C LYS A 378 21.64 21.67 -11.14
N ARG A 379 21.21 21.72 -12.40
CA ARG A 379 19.81 21.52 -12.77
C ARG A 379 19.39 20.06 -12.53
N ILE A 380 18.35 19.85 -11.72
CA ILE A 380 17.94 18.52 -11.24
C ILE A 380 16.50 18.14 -11.58
N ALA A 381 15.62 19.11 -11.80
CA ALA A 381 14.22 18.86 -12.09
C ALA A 381 13.61 19.96 -12.97
N ILE A 382 12.49 19.66 -13.62
CA ILE A 382 11.67 20.62 -14.36
C ILE A 382 10.36 20.79 -13.60
N LEU A 383 9.95 22.04 -13.36
CA LEU A 383 8.60 22.39 -12.93
C LEU A 383 7.81 22.91 -14.13
N ARG A 384 6.67 22.27 -14.42
CA ARG A 384 5.77 22.61 -15.52
C ARG A 384 4.43 23.10 -15.03
N LYS A 385 3.72 23.79 -15.93
CA LYS A 385 2.37 24.29 -15.70
C LYS A 385 2.31 25.08 -14.39
N GLY A 386 3.31 25.93 -14.16
CA GLY A 386 3.51 26.56 -12.86
C GLY A 386 2.37 27.50 -12.47
N GLU A 387 2.10 27.60 -11.18
CA GLU A 387 1.13 28.50 -10.59
C GLU A 387 1.75 29.23 -9.40
N ILE A 388 1.59 30.55 -9.38
CA ILE A 388 2.14 31.40 -8.32
C ILE A 388 0.98 31.98 -7.52
N PHE A 389 1.03 31.82 -6.20
CA PHE A 389 0.02 32.34 -5.27
C PHE A 389 0.67 32.96 -4.02
N GLU A 390 -0.09 33.77 -3.30
CA GLU A 390 0.37 34.46 -2.08
C GLU A 390 0.67 33.45 -0.96
N HIS A 391 1.86 33.54 -0.36
CA HIS A 391 2.25 32.60 0.70
C HIS A 391 1.52 32.86 2.02
N ARG A 392 1.20 34.12 2.33
CA ARG A 392 0.54 34.54 3.59
C ARG A 392 1.19 33.90 4.84
N ARG A 393 2.51 34.07 4.96
CA ARG A 393 3.39 33.46 5.98
C ARG A 393 2.81 33.43 7.41
N LYS A 394 2.25 34.53 7.88
CA LYS A 394 1.64 34.62 9.23
C LYS A 394 0.43 33.69 9.41
N GLU A 395 -0.43 33.61 8.40
CA GLU A 395 -1.58 32.70 8.40
C GLU A 395 -1.12 31.24 8.34
N ARG A 396 -0.16 30.92 7.46
CA ARG A 396 0.46 29.60 7.39
C ARG A 396 1.01 29.18 8.75
N ALA A 397 1.84 30.03 9.34
CA ALA A 397 2.49 29.74 10.61
C ALA A 397 1.46 29.48 11.73
N ALA A 398 0.48 30.36 11.86
CA ALA A 398 -0.58 30.22 12.87
C ALA A 398 -1.35 28.89 12.75
N ARG A 399 -1.72 28.49 11.53
CA ARG A 399 -2.51 27.27 11.29
C ARG A 399 -1.67 26.00 11.39
N GLN A 400 -0.45 26.02 10.84
CA GLN A 400 0.42 24.84 10.79
C GLN A 400 1.02 24.51 12.17
N PHE A 401 1.50 25.53 12.89
CA PHE A 401 2.23 25.35 14.15
C PHE A 401 1.40 25.66 15.40
N GLY A 402 0.25 26.33 15.26
CA GLY A 402 -0.48 26.89 16.40
C GLY A 402 0.24 28.07 17.06
N SER A 403 1.26 28.63 16.40
CA SER A 403 2.10 29.72 16.89
C SER A 403 2.64 30.55 15.73
N ILE A 404 2.92 31.82 16.00
CA ILE A 404 3.62 32.75 15.08
C ILE A 404 4.93 33.28 15.67
N ASP A 405 5.40 32.69 16.77
CA ASP A 405 6.64 33.08 17.43
C ASP A 405 7.85 32.63 16.62
N GLU A 406 8.62 33.58 16.09
CA GLU A 406 9.81 33.33 15.26
C GLU A 406 10.96 32.66 16.01
N ARG A 407 10.91 32.57 17.35
CA ARG A 407 11.87 31.73 18.09
C ARG A 407 11.61 30.23 17.88
N HIS A 408 10.42 29.85 17.43
CA HIS A 408 10.15 28.50 16.98
C HIS A 408 10.84 28.25 15.63
N PRO A 409 11.76 27.27 15.52
CA PRO A 409 12.58 27.06 14.32
C PRO A 409 11.78 26.92 13.02
N GLY A 410 10.71 26.11 13.03
CA GLY A 410 9.86 25.93 11.85
C GLY A 410 9.03 27.17 11.49
N VAL A 411 8.73 28.04 12.47
CA VAL A 411 8.03 29.31 12.22
C VAL A 411 9.02 30.29 11.62
N ALA A 412 10.24 30.36 12.15
CA ALA A 412 11.32 31.17 11.59
C ALA A 412 11.55 30.86 10.11
N GLN A 413 11.63 29.57 9.73
CA GLN A 413 11.76 29.17 8.32
C GLN A 413 10.63 29.72 7.45
N VAL A 414 9.37 29.60 7.90
CA VAL A 414 8.21 30.12 7.15
C VAL A 414 8.23 31.65 7.08
N MET A 415 8.60 32.35 8.15
CA MET A 415 8.64 33.82 8.15
C MET A 415 9.78 34.37 7.29
N ASN A 416 10.90 33.64 7.20
CA ASN A 416 12.09 34.05 6.45
C ASN A 416 12.09 33.60 4.98
N SER A 417 11.15 32.73 4.58
CA SER A 417 11.01 32.29 3.18
C SER A 417 10.35 33.36 2.29
N GLY A 418 10.33 33.11 0.97
CA GLY A 418 9.73 33.98 -0.05
C GLY A 418 8.26 34.35 0.19
N GLU A 419 7.83 35.47 -0.40
CA GLU A 419 6.47 36.01 -0.26
C GLU A 419 5.42 35.23 -1.04
N PHE A 420 5.84 34.47 -2.05
CA PHE A 420 4.97 33.69 -2.92
C PHE A 420 5.31 32.20 -2.85
N CYS A 421 4.33 31.37 -3.19
CA CYS A 421 4.53 29.95 -3.43
C CYS A 421 4.47 29.65 -4.93
N LEU A 422 5.32 28.74 -5.40
CA LEU A 422 5.33 28.22 -6.76
C LEU A 422 4.91 26.74 -6.76
N GLY A 423 3.68 26.48 -7.17
CA GLY A 423 3.15 25.13 -7.36
C GLY A 423 3.24 24.67 -8.81
N GLY A 424 3.32 23.36 -9.05
CA GLY A 424 3.44 22.84 -10.42
C GLY A 424 3.66 21.35 -10.50
N ASP A 425 3.67 20.85 -11.73
CA ASP A 425 3.93 19.44 -12.03
C ASP A 425 5.46 19.27 -12.13
N ILE A 426 6.04 18.32 -11.41
CA ILE A 426 7.49 18.14 -11.30
C ILE A 426 7.94 16.85 -12.00
N GLU A 427 9.02 16.96 -12.76
CA GLU A 427 9.77 15.83 -13.31
C GLU A 427 11.23 15.92 -12.84
N VAL A 428 11.70 14.90 -12.12
CA VAL A 428 13.06 14.84 -11.58
C VAL A 428 13.91 13.92 -12.43
N VAL A 429 15.07 14.39 -12.87
CA VAL A 429 15.97 13.65 -13.77
C VAL A 429 16.58 12.43 -13.07
N ASP A 430 17.19 12.68 -11.92
CA ASP A 430 17.99 11.73 -11.18
C ASP A 430 17.52 11.61 -9.75
N ARG A 431 17.75 10.44 -9.15
CA ARG A 431 17.61 10.26 -7.71
C ARG A 431 18.49 11.28 -6.96
N ILE A 432 17.88 12.02 -6.04
CA ILE A 432 18.60 12.96 -5.18
C ILE A 432 19.50 12.17 -4.22
N SER A 433 20.78 12.54 -4.18
CA SER A 433 21.81 11.93 -3.34
C SER A 433 22.63 13.05 -2.69
N PHE A 434 23.00 12.88 -1.41
CA PHE A 434 23.73 13.92 -0.66
C PHE A 434 25.23 13.66 -0.59
N ASN A 435 25.68 12.47 -0.98
CA ASN A 435 27.10 12.06 -0.98
C ASN A 435 27.78 12.23 0.39
N ASP A 436 27.01 12.10 1.48
CA ASP A 436 27.43 12.29 2.86
C ASP A 436 27.84 10.97 3.56
N GLY A 437 27.87 9.87 2.80
CA GLY A 437 28.12 8.51 3.28
C GLY A 437 26.89 7.82 3.89
N LEU A 438 25.72 8.48 3.88
CA LEU A 438 24.47 7.96 4.43
C LEU A 438 23.42 7.61 3.37
N ASP A 439 23.67 7.88 2.08
CA ASP A 439 22.73 7.56 0.99
C ASP A 439 22.34 6.07 0.95
N LYS A 440 23.23 5.18 1.40
CA LYS A 440 22.96 3.74 1.57
C LYS A 440 21.82 3.41 2.54
N PHE A 441 21.37 4.37 3.36
CA PHE A 441 20.22 4.24 4.25
C PHE A 441 19.00 5.01 3.76
N ARG A 442 19.10 5.83 2.70
CA ARG A 442 17.99 6.63 2.18
C ARG A 442 17.16 5.83 1.19
N PHE A 443 16.43 4.82 1.68
CA PHE A 443 15.57 4.00 0.82
C PHE A 443 14.27 4.72 0.46
N THR A 444 13.88 4.64 -0.82
CA THR A 444 12.57 5.12 -1.28
C THR A 444 11.44 4.24 -0.72
N PRO A 445 10.18 4.70 -0.74
CA PRO A 445 9.03 3.87 -0.36
C PRO A 445 8.97 2.53 -1.11
N MET A 446 9.26 2.53 -2.41
CA MET A 446 9.25 1.32 -3.24
C MET A 446 10.39 0.36 -2.90
N GLU A 447 11.58 0.89 -2.61
CA GLU A 447 12.69 0.05 -2.14
C GLU A 447 12.41 -0.55 -0.76
N LEU A 448 11.79 0.21 0.15
CA LEU A 448 11.38 -0.30 1.45
C LEU A 448 10.35 -1.42 1.31
N ARG A 449 9.34 -1.26 0.46
CA ARG A 449 8.38 -2.34 0.17
C ARG A 449 9.09 -3.60 -0.30
N ARG A 450 10.06 -3.48 -1.22
CA ARG A 450 10.86 -4.61 -1.70
C ARG A 450 11.67 -5.26 -0.56
N ILE A 451 12.39 -4.47 0.23
CA ILE A 451 13.20 -4.97 1.36
C ILE A 451 12.33 -5.70 2.38
N LEU A 452 11.14 -5.17 2.69
CA LEU A 452 10.21 -5.74 3.64
C LEU A 452 9.59 -7.04 3.10
N ALA A 453 9.27 -7.10 1.81
CA ALA A 453 8.81 -8.31 1.14
C ALA A 453 9.91 -9.40 1.09
N GLU A 454 11.16 -9.04 0.77
CA GLU A 454 12.31 -9.96 0.82
C GLU A 454 12.54 -10.52 2.23
N LYS A 455 12.32 -9.70 3.26
CA LYS A 455 12.31 -10.11 4.67
C LYS A 455 11.07 -10.93 5.07
N LYS A 456 10.12 -11.15 4.16
CA LYS A 456 8.85 -11.87 4.38
C LYS A 456 8.04 -11.26 5.53
N ALA A 457 8.02 -9.94 5.61
CA ALA A 457 7.25 -9.23 6.62
C ALA A 457 5.76 -9.48 6.39
N ASP A 458 5.06 -10.05 7.38
CA ASP A 458 3.59 -10.13 7.37
C ASP A 458 2.94 -9.07 8.27
N ALA A 459 3.79 -8.33 9.00
CA ALA A 459 3.47 -7.08 9.66
C ALA A 459 4.67 -6.13 9.64
N ILE A 460 4.40 -4.83 9.47
CA ILE A 460 5.36 -3.74 9.48
C ILE A 460 4.91 -2.71 10.51
N PHE A 461 5.76 -2.48 11.51
CA PHE A 461 5.57 -1.44 12.51
C PHE A 461 6.73 -0.44 12.46
N VAL A 462 6.42 0.85 12.61
CA VAL A 462 7.42 1.92 12.47
C VAL A 462 7.68 2.63 13.79
N PHE A 463 8.94 3.02 13.98
CA PHE A 463 9.34 3.98 15.01
C PHE A 463 9.98 5.20 14.33
N GLN A 464 9.23 6.30 14.30
CA GLN A 464 9.73 7.62 13.88
C GLN A 464 10.59 8.22 15.00
N LEU A 465 11.76 8.76 14.65
CA LEU A 465 12.65 9.39 15.62
C LEU A 465 13.51 10.49 15.00
N ARG A 466 13.82 11.50 15.81
CA ARG A 466 14.85 12.52 15.53
C ARG A 466 15.98 12.53 16.58
N ASN A 467 15.84 11.71 17.63
CA ASN A 467 16.72 11.68 18.80
C ASN A 467 17.48 10.36 18.87
N PRO A 468 18.61 10.29 19.61
CA PRO A 468 19.27 9.03 19.94
C PRO A 468 18.35 8.03 20.66
N ILE A 469 18.61 6.73 20.46
CA ILE A 469 17.83 5.65 21.07
C ILE A 469 18.41 5.31 22.45
N HIS A 470 17.61 5.46 23.51
CA HIS A 470 17.89 4.86 24.81
C HIS A 470 17.04 3.59 25.01
N ASN A 471 17.32 2.83 26.06
CA ASN A 471 16.68 1.53 26.30
C ASN A 471 15.17 1.62 26.53
N GLY A 472 14.64 2.79 26.93
CA GLY A 472 13.21 3.07 26.94
C GLY A 472 12.56 2.96 25.56
N HIS A 473 13.13 3.60 24.53
CA HIS A 473 12.62 3.46 23.15
C HIS A 473 12.70 2.01 22.67
N ALA A 474 13.82 1.32 22.96
CA ALA A 474 13.99 -0.07 22.56
C ALA A 474 13.07 -1.04 23.30
N LEU A 475 12.75 -0.80 24.57
CA LEU A 475 11.73 -1.55 25.30
C LEU A 475 10.39 -1.48 24.56
N LEU A 476 9.97 -0.30 24.14
CA LEU A 476 8.71 -0.15 23.42
C LEU A 476 8.70 -0.83 22.06
N MET A 477 9.78 -0.72 21.29
CA MET A 477 9.89 -1.40 20.01
C MET A 477 9.81 -2.92 20.19
N ARG A 478 10.45 -3.47 21.23
CA ARG A 478 10.38 -4.91 21.57
C ARG A 478 9.00 -5.33 22.05
N GLU A 479 8.36 -4.56 22.92
CA GLU A 479 6.99 -4.87 23.40
C GLU A 479 5.96 -4.81 22.28
N THR A 480 6.07 -3.81 21.38
CA THR A 480 5.20 -3.71 20.19
C THR A 480 5.37 -4.93 19.32
N ARG A 481 6.61 -5.36 19.09
CA ARG A 481 6.88 -6.59 18.35
C ARG A 481 6.30 -7.82 19.03
N ALA A 482 6.49 -7.96 20.35
CA ALA A 482 5.97 -9.09 21.11
C ALA A 482 4.44 -9.18 21.01
N LYS A 483 3.74 -8.04 21.09
CA LYS A 483 2.29 -7.97 20.89
C LYS A 483 1.89 -8.35 19.46
N LEU A 484 2.62 -7.89 18.46
CA LEU A 484 2.33 -8.24 17.07
C LEU A 484 2.56 -9.73 16.78
N LEU A 485 3.52 -10.37 17.45
CA LEU A 485 3.73 -11.82 17.34
C LEU A 485 2.55 -12.68 17.80
N GLU A 486 1.61 -12.13 18.57
CA GLU A 486 0.38 -12.83 18.97
C GLU A 486 -0.56 -13.04 17.77
N THR A 487 -0.44 -12.20 16.73
CA THR A 487 -1.32 -12.18 15.55
C THR A 487 -0.58 -12.47 14.25
N TYR A 488 0.68 -12.07 14.15
CA TYR A 488 1.52 -12.12 12.96
C TYR A 488 2.74 -13.02 13.20
N ARG A 489 3.25 -13.66 12.16
CA ARG A 489 4.37 -14.61 12.24
C ARG A 489 5.72 -13.91 12.20
N ASN A 490 5.84 -12.82 11.44
CA ASN A 490 7.09 -12.12 11.18
C ASN A 490 6.91 -10.59 11.13
N PRO A 491 6.60 -9.95 12.28
CA PRO A 491 6.57 -8.50 12.38
C PRO A 491 7.99 -7.91 12.28
N ILE A 492 8.17 -6.98 11.34
CA ILE A 492 9.42 -6.27 11.07
C ILE A 492 9.30 -4.80 11.52
N LEU A 493 10.29 -4.34 12.27
CA LEU A 493 10.48 -2.94 12.64
C LEU A 493 11.08 -2.17 11.49
N LEU A 494 10.41 -1.10 11.06
CA LEU A 494 11.02 -0.02 10.31
C LEU A 494 11.53 1.03 11.31
N LEU A 495 12.83 1.00 11.62
CA LEU A 495 13.48 2.01 12.44
C LEU A 495 13.84 3.18 11.53
N HIS A 496 13.14 4.31 11.70
CA HIS A 496 13.06 5.31 10.62
C HIS A 496 13.46 6.71 11.08
N PRO A 497 14.74 6.95 11.41
CA PRO A 497 15.22 8.29 11.75
C PRO A 497 14.94 9.31 10.65
N LEU A 498 14.46 10.48 11.05
CA LEU A 498 14.36 11.63 10.15
C LEU A 498 15.76 12.17 9.84
N GLY A 499 16.01 12.47 8.56
CA GLY A 499 17.30 12.92 8.06
C GLY A 499 17.27 14.12 7.13
N GLY A 500 16.12 14.78 6.94
CA GLY A 500 16.11 16.15 6.48
C GLY A 500 16.58 17.12 7.57
N TRP A 501 16.31 18.41 7.36
CA TRP A 501 16.70 19.47 8.28
C TRP A 501 16.16 19.25 9.70
N THR A 502 17.00 19.54 10.68
CA THR A 502 16.68 19.55 12.12
C THR A 502 17.32 20.80 12.74
N LYS A 503 16.75 21.31 13.83
CA LYS A 503 17.28 22.48 14.56
C LYS A 503 18.67 22.22 15.14
N ASP A 504 19.43 23.29 15.37
CA ASP A 504 20.87 23.24 15.67
C ASP A 504 21.26 22.47 16.94
N ASP A 505 20.39 22.39 17.95
CA ASP A 505 20.67 21.69 19.21
C ASP A 505 20.28 20.20 19.20
N ASP A 506 19.69 19.70 18.10
CA ASP A 506 19.46 18.26 17.90
C ASP A 506 20.78 17.55 17.51
N VAL A 507 20.89 16.27 17.85
CA VAL A 507 22.08 15.48 17.52
C VAL A 507 22.16 15.30 15.99
N PRO A 508 23.31 15.60 15.35
CA PRO A 508 23.46 15.47 13.90
C PRO A 508 23.13 14.07 13.38
N LEU A 509 22.55 13.99 12.18
CA LEU A 509 22.09 12.73 11.58
C LEU A 509 23.17 11.65 11.55
N LYS A 510 24.40 11.98 11.13
CA LYS A 510 25.52 11.02 11.07
C LYS A 510 25.84 10.39 12.43
N VAL A 511 25.73 11.17 13.52
CA VAL A 511 25.94 10.68 14.88
C VAL A 511 24.78 9.77 15.28
N ARG A 512 23.53 10.17 14.99
CA ARG A 512 22.35 9.35 15.26
C ARG A 512 22.39 8.01 14.53
N ILE A 513 22.71 7.99 13.25
CA ILE A 513 22.79 6.73 12.48
C ILE A 513 23.82 5.77 13.07
N ARG A 514 25.03 6.25 13.37
CA ARG A 514 26.05 5.43 14.04
C ARG A 514 25.56 4.91 15.40
N GLN A 515 24.87 5.76 16.16
CA GLN A 515 24.30 5.39 17.44
C GLN A 515 23.21 4.32 17.30
N HIS A 516 22.38 4.39 16.26
CA HIS A 516 21.34 3.40 15.98
C HIS A 516 21.92 2.07 15.48
N GLU A 517 22.95 2.10 14.63
CA GLU A 517 23.71 0.91 14.25
C GLU A 517 24.28 0.21 15.50
N ALA A 518 24.91 0.95 16.41
CA ALA A 518 25.42 0.41 17.67
C ALA A 518 24.33 -0.24 18.53
N VAL A 519 23.12 0.35 18.59
CA VAL A 519 21.97 -0.23 19.29
C VAL A 519 21.55 -1.58 18.70
N ILE A 520 21.62 -1.74 17.38
CA ILE A 520 21.32 -3.00 16.69
C ILE A 520 22.46 -4.01 16.90
N ASP A 521 23.70 -3.57 16.77
CA ASP A 521 24.90 -4.41 16.95
C ASP A 521 25.03 -4.98 18.37
N GLU A 522 24.58 -4.23 19.38
CA GLU A 522 24.53 -4.69 20.78
C GLU A 522 23.32 -5.58 21.08
N GLY A 523 22.50 -5.90 20.08
CA GLY A 523 21.36 -6.82 20.20
C GLY A 523 20.17 -6.27 20.99
N LEU A 524 20.15 -4.96 21.26
CA LEU A 524 19.02 -4.33 21.94
C LEU A 524 17.79 -4.28 21.02
N LEU A 525 18.02 -4.11 19.72
CA LEU A 525 17.06 -4.37 18.65
C LEU A 525 17.64 -5.48 17.77
N GLY A 526 16.85 -6.50 17.44
CA GLY A 526 17.33 -7.63 16.63
C GLY A 526 17.52 -7.22 15.18
N ALA A 527 18.72 -7.48 14.64
CA ALA A 527 19.09 -7.17 13.26
C ALA A 527 18.23 -7.94 12.23
N GLU A 528 17.74 -9.12 12.61
CA GLU A 528 16.88 -9.97 11.78
C GLU A 528 15.52 -9.33 11.51
N TRP A 529 14.95 -8.65 12.51
CA TRP A 529 13.62 -8.04 12.43
C TRP A 529 13.65 -6.51 12.36
N THR A 530 14.79 -5.88 12.14
CA THR A 530 14.91 -4.42 12.02
C THR A 530 15.40 -4.01 10.63
N VAL A 531 14.75 -3.02 10.04
CA VAL A 531 15.19 -2.28 8.85
C VAL A 531 15.49 -0.85 9.28
N LEU A 532 16.76 -0.44 9.21
CA LEU A 532 17.20 0.94 9.45
C LEU A 532 17.16 1.72 8.13
N SER A 533 16.35 2.78 8.09
CA SER A 533 16.21 3.67 6.92
C SER A 533 16.14 5.12 7.35
N ILE A 534 16.57 6.04 6.50
CA ILE A 534 16.47 7.49 6.71
C ILE A 534 15.22 8.01 6.00
N PHE A 535 14.37 8.74 6.75
CA PHE A 535 13.23 9.46 6.18
C PHE A 535 13.68 10.87 5.75
N PRO A 536 13.54 11.26 4.47
CA PRO A 536 14.19 12.46 3.94
C PRO A 536 13.52 13.79 4.32
N SER A 537 12.33 13.77 4.91
CA SER A 537 11.58 14.99 5.24
C SER A 537 12.35 15.91 6.18
N PRO A 538 12.32 17.23 5.95
CA PRO A 538 12.62 18.22 6.98
C PRO A 538 11.72 18.04 8.20
N MET A 539 12.28 18.31 9.39
CA MET A 539 11.55 18.35 10.65
C MET A 539 10.97 19.75 10.87
N MET A 540 9.66 19.84 11.09
CA MET A 540 8.98 21.13 11.28
C MET A 540 8.88 21.52 12.76
N TYR A 541 8.85 20.55 13.66
CA TYR A 541 8.52 20.69 15.08
C TYR A 541 7.06 21.12 15.32
N ALA A 542 6.13 20.71 14.44
CA ALA A 542 4.73 21.15 14.47
C ALA A 542 3.77 20.20 15.24
N GLY A 543 4.30 19.38 16.15
CA GLY A 543 3.52 18.61 17.12
C GLY A 543 2.40 17.75 16.48
N PRO A 544 1.13 17.88 16.93
CA PRO A 544 0.00 17.10 16.41
C PRO A 544 -0.29 17.28 14.91
N THR A 545 0.11 18.40 14.31
CA THR A 545 0.00 18.61 12.85
C THR A 545 1.02 17.74 12.13
N GLU A 546 2.27 17.74 12.58
CA GLU A 546 3.36 17.03 11.91
C GLU A 546 3.35 15.51 12.16
N VAL A 547 2.89 15.04 13.33
CA VAL A 547 2.84 13.59 13.58
C VAL A 547 1.93 12.85 12.58
N GLN A 548 0.88 13.52 12.08
CA GLN A 548 0.04 12.99 11.00
C GLN A 548 0.82 12.84 9.69
N TRP A 549 1.68 13.81 9.34
CA TRP A 549 2.58 13.70 8.18
C TRP A 549 3.57 12.55 8.35
N HIS A 550 4.20 12.44 9.53
CA HIS A 550 5.13 11.35 9.83
C HIS A 550 4.47 9.97 9.70
N ALA A 551 3.20 9.85 10.10
CA ALA A 551 2.42 8.62 9.99
C ALA A 551 1.98 8.34 8.56
N ARG A 552 1.40 9.33 7.88
CA ARG A 552 0.94 9.18 6.49
C ARG A 552 2.08 8.79 5.56
N ALA A 553 3.22 9.47 5.63
CA ALA A 553 4.34 9.20 4.73
C ALA A 553 4.77 7.73 4.82
N ARG A 554 4.59 7.09 5.98
CA ARG A 554 4.96 5.70 6.22
C ARG A 554 3.95 4.71 5.64
N LEU A 555 2.72 5.13 5.35
CA LEU A 555 1.80 4.32 4.53
C LEU A 555 2.37 4.05 3.13
N ALA A 556 3.12 5.01 2.56
CA ALA A 556 3.80 4.80 1.27
C ALA A 556 4.81 3.64 1.35
N ALA A 557 5.40 3.37 2.51
CA ALA A 557 6.30 2.23 2.73
C ALA A 557 5.58 0.93 3.14
N GLY A 558 4.24 0.91 3.16
CA GLY A 558 3.44 -0.27 3.55
C GLY A 558 3.29 -0.46 5.06
N VAL A 559 3.61 0.56 5.87
CA VAL A 559 3.46 0.49 7.33
C VAL A 559 1.98 0.43 7.70
N HIS A 560 1.62 -0.49 8.59
CA HIS A 560 0.27 -0.60 9.14
C HIS A 560 0.19 -0.37 10.65
N THR A 561 1.32 -0.41 11.37
CA THR A 561 1.38 -0.11 12.82
C THR A 561 2.33 1.05 13.09
N TYR A 562 1.86 2.06 13.83
CA TYR A 562 2.64 3.26 14.13
C TYR A 562 2.77 3.47 15.63
N ILE A 563 4.01 3.44 16.12
CA ILE A 563 4.30 3.74 17.52
C ILE A 563 4.33 5.26 17.70
N VAL A 564 3.52 5.80 18.61
CA VAL A 564 3.44 7.24 18.86
C VAL A 564 3.74 7.59 20.32
N GLY A 565 4.77 8.42 20.50
CA GLY A 565 5.29 8.95 21.77
C GLY A 565 4.35 9.88 22.56
N ARG A 566 4.83 10.26 23.75
CA ARG A 566 4.45 11.54 24.39
C ARG A 566 5.08 12.68 23.60
N ASP A 567 4.31 13.75 23.40
CA ASP A 567 4.73 14.99 22.69
C ASP A 567 5.42 14.72 21.33
N PRO A 568 4.82 13.89 20.46
CA PRO A 568 5.46 13.54 19.19
C PRO A 568 5.57 14.78 18.30
N ALA A 569 6.73 14.93 17.67
CA ALA A 569 7.08 16.11 16.90
C ALA A 569 7.00 17.46 17.66
N GLY A 570 6.91 17.43 18.99
CA GLY A 570 6.85 18.63 19.80
C GLY A 570 8.21 19.29 20.06
N ILE A 571 8.13 20.45 20.69
CA ILE A 571 9.22 21.32 21.10
C ILE A 571 8.81 22.08 22.36
N ALA A 572 9.78 22.57 23.13
CA ALA A 572 9.51 23.49 24.22
C ALA A 572 8.92 24.79 23.65
N ASP A 573 7.95 25.37 24.37
CA ASP A 573 7.39 26.67 24.06
C ASP A 573 8.48 27.73 24.21
N PRO A 574 8.86 28.45 23.14
CA PRO A 574 9.85 29.52 23.22
C PRO A 574 9.45 30.66 24.16
N ALA A 575 8.15 30.81 24.46
CA ALA A 575 7.65 31.81 25.40
C ALA A 575 7.66 31.33 26.87
N SER A 576 7.89 30.04 27.13
CA SER A 576 7.88 29.48 28.47
C SER A 576 9.25 29.59 29.15
N GLU A 577 9.32 30.28 30.27
CA GLU A 577 10.52 30.33 31.13
C GLU A 577 10.78 28.99 31.85
N SER A 578 9.72 28.21 32.10
CA SER A 578 9.78 26.86 32.69
C SER A 578 10.18 25.77 31.71
N GLY A 579 10.19 26.07 30.40
CA GLY A 579 10.45 25.10 29.33
C GLY A 579 9.30 24.11 29.13
N ASP A 580 8.06 24.57 29.36
CA ASP A 580 6.86 23.78 29.09
C ASP A 580 6.76 23.42 27.61
N ALA A 581 6.06 22.32 27.30
CA ALA A 581 5.85 21.91 25.91
C ALA A 581 4.91 22.90 25.20
N LEU A 582 5.23 23.26 23.95
CA LEU A 582 4.39 24.10 23.10
C LEU A 582 3.03 23.44 22.82
N TYR A 583 3.02 22.10 22.75
CA TYR A 583 1.83 21.30 22.52
C TYR A 583 1.47 20.54 23.80
N GLU A 584 0.17 20.34 24.00
CA GLU A 584 -0.27 19.40 25.03
C GLU A 584 0.24 17.99 24.66
N VAL A 585 0.96 17.39 25.60
CA VAL A 585 1.84 16.24 25.37
C VAL A 585 1.13 14.94 24.98
N THR A 586 -0.20 14.88 25.09
CA THR A 586 -1.03 13.74 24.66
C THR A 586 -1.76 14.00 23.34
N HIS A 587 -1.82 15.26 22.87
CA HIS A 587 -2.58 15.62 21.68
C HIS A 587 -2.09 14.91 20.42
N GLY A 588 -0.79 14.70 20.26
CA GLY A 588 -0.27 14.02 19.07
C GLY A 588 -0.84 12.60 18.90
N ALA A 589 -0.87 11.81 19.97
CA ALA A 589 -1.44 10.46 19.94
C ALA A 589 -2.97 10.48 19.75
N LYS A 590 -3.66 11.39 20.45
CA LYS A 590 -5.12 11.56 20.34
C LYS A 590 -5.54 11.94 18.92
N VAL A 591 -4.91 12.99 18.37
CA VAL A 591 -5.17 13.47 16.99
C VAL A 591 -4.90 12.37 15.99
N LEU A 592 -3.77 11.66 16.10
CA LEU A 592 -3.45 10.59 15.17
C LEU A 592 -4.48 9.45 15.19
N SER A 593 -5.04 9.12 16.36
CA SER A 593 -6.08 8.06 16.49
C SER A 593 -7.43 8.41 15.87
N MET A 594 -7.69 9.69 15.61
CA MET A 594 -8.93 10.19 15.01
C MET A 594 -8.72 10.88 13.65
N ALA A 595 -7.48 10.88 13.15
CA ALA A 595 -7.11 11.59 11.94
C ALA A 595 -7.78 10.94 10.71
N PRO A 596 -8.58 11.70 9.94
CA PRO A 596 -9.15 11.21 8.69
C PRO A 596 -8.05 10.74 7.72
N GLY A 597 -8.34 9.70 6.94
CA GLY A 597 -7.38 9.10 6.00
C GLY A 597 -6.30 8.22 6.64
N LEU A 598 -6.27 8.09 7.98
CA LEU A 598 -5.35 7.22 8.73
C LEU A 598 -6.07 6.15 9.57
N SER A 599 -7.38 5.94 9.36
CA SER A 599 -8.20 5.04 10.19
C SER A 599 -7.77 3.57 10.18
N HIS A 600 -7.07 3.13 9.14
CA HIS A 600 -6.53 1.76 9.03
C HIS A 600 -5.17 1.59 9.71
N LEU A 601 -4.55 2.67 10.18
CA LEU A 601 -3.28 2.63 10.88
C LEU A 601 -3.51 2.19 12.34
N ASN A 602 -2.90 1.08 12.74
CA ASN A 602 -2.89 0.65 14.12
C ASN A 602 -1.93 1.54 14.94
N VAL A 603 -2.49 2.55 15.60
CA VAL A 603 -1.73 3.46 16.45
C VAL A 603 -1.45 2.81 17.80
N VAL A 604 -0.17 2.61 18.11
CA VAL A 604 0.29 2.06 19.38
C VAL A 604 0.81 3.21 20.25
N PRO A 605 0.04 3.66 21.27
CA PRO A 605 0.47 4.75 22.12
C PRO A 605 1.64 4.33 23.00
N PHE A 606 2.59 5.24 23.15
CA PHE A 606 3.75 5.10 24.01
C PHE A 606 3.33 5.16 25.48
N ARG A 607 3.56 4.09 26.20
CA ARG A 607 3.57 4.12 27.66
C ARG A 607 4.92 4.66 28.10
N VAL A 608 4.90 5.59 29.06
CA VAL A 608 6.12 6.24 29.54
C VAL A 608 7.06 5.17 30.11
N ALA A 609 8.27 5.07 29.56
CA ALA A 609 9.33 4.21 30.11
C ALA A 609 10.34 5.06 30.87
N ALA A 610 10.71 4.65 32.07
CA ALA A 610 11.67 5.33 32.94
C ALA A 610 12.66 4.32 33.55
N TYR A 611 13.77 4.81 34.09
CA TYR A 611 14.78 3.94 34.69
C TYR A 611 14.29 3.48 36.07
N ASP A 612 14.03 2.19 36.23
CA ASP A 612 13.63 1.61 37.51
C ASP A 612 14.88 1.33 38.35
N LYS A 613 15.06 2.13 39.41
CA LYS A 613 16.23 2.06 40.30
C LYS A 613 16.31 0.75 41.07
N LYS A 614 15.18 0.07 41.31
CA LYS A 614 15.18 -1.21 42.05
C LYS A 614 15.61 -2.36 41.16
N VAL A 615 15.23 -2.32 39.89
CA VAL A 615 15.55 -3.39 38.93
C VAL A 615 16.85 -3.12 38.18
N GLY A 616 17.31 -1.85 38.12
CA GLY A 616 18.52 -1.46 37.43
C GLY A 616 18.37 -1.45 35.90
N GLN A 617 17.17 -1.21 35.38
CA GLN A 617 16.88 -1.21 33.94
C GLN A 617 15.69 -0.31 33.59
N MET A 618 15.51 -0.03 32.31
CA MET A 618 14.30 0.66 31.83
C MET A 618 13.06 -0.22 31.99
N ALA A 619 12.00 0.34 32.57
CA ALA A 619 10.70 -0.32 32.71
C ALA A 619 9.57 0.67 32.44
N MET A 620 8.35 0.14 32.23
CA MET A 620 7.15 0.96 32.12
C MET A 620 6.89 1.67 33.45
N PHE A 621 6.68 2.98 33.37
CA PHE A 621 6.40 3.84 34.52
C PHE A 621 5.10 3.42 35.19
N ASP A 622 5.17 3.25 36.50
CA ASP A 622 4.05 2.90 37.35
C ASP A 622 3.84 4.03 38.38
N PRO A 623 2.74 4.79 38.27
CA PRO A 623 2.44 5.91 39.16
C PRO A 623 2.36 5.52 40.64
N SER A 624 2.03 4.27 40.96
CA SER A 624 1.89 3.78 42.33
C SER A 624 3.23 3.69 43.08
N ARG A 625 4.33 3.63 42.34
CA ARG A 625 5.70 3.51 42.84
C ARG A 625 6.64 4.53 42.18
N LYS A 626 6.15 5.74 41.97
CA LYS A 626 6.87 6.84 41.28
C LYS A 626 8.29 7.08 41.80
N GLU A 627 8.52 6.91 43.10
CA GLU A 627 9.82 7.12 43.77
C GLU A 627 10.91 6.16 43.27
N ASP A 628 10.51 5.00 42.73
CA ASP A 628 11.42 3.98 42.20
C ASP A 628 11.94 4.32 40.80
N PHE A 629 11.37 5.33 40.13
CA PHE A 629 11.71 5.68 38.76
C PHE A 629 12.51 6.98 38.65
N ASP A 630 13.55 6.94 37.82
CA ASP A 630 14.33 8.11 37.43
C ASP A 630 14.06 8.48 35.96
N PHE A 631 13.74 9.75 35.74
CA PHE A 631 13.58 10.35 34.42
C PHE A 631 14.89 11.06 34.04
N ILE A 632 15.61 10.50 33.07
CA ILE A 632 16.84 11.10 32.55
C ILE A 632 16.49 11.90 31.29
N SER A 633 16.36 13.22 31.44
CA SER A 633 16.10 14.13 30.33
C SER A 633 17.29 14.21 29.37
N GLY A 634 17.04 14.65 28.12
CA GLY A 634 18.11 14.92 27.16
C GLY A 634 19.14 15.93 27.69
N THR A 635 18.72 16.94 28.45
CA THR A 635 19.63 17.89 29.10
C THR A 635 20.53 17.21 30.13
N LYS A 636 19.98 16.32 30.97
CA LYS A 636 20.77 15.54 31.94
C LYS A 636 21.75 14.61 31.24
N MET A 637 21.30 13.92 30.19
CA MET A 637 22.12 13.05 29.35
C MET A 637 23.30 13.82 28.75
N ARG A 638 23.07 15.00 28.18
CA ARG A 638 24.13 15.87 27.65
C ARG A 638 25.12 16.31 28.72
N GLY A 639 24.63 16.66 29.91
CA GLY A 639 25.47 17.03 31.05
C GLY A 639 26.41 15.89 31.45
N LEU A 640 25.89 14.67 31.56
CA LEU A 640 26.70 13.48 31.86
C LEU A 640 27.79 13.28 30.79
N ALA A 641 27.41 13.34 29.51
CA ALA A 641 28.34 13.14 28.40
C ALA A 641 29.47 14.18 28.37
N ARG A 642 29.16 15.47 28.56
CA ARG A 642 30.15 16.56 28.61
C ARG A 642 31.13 16.42 29.77
N ASN A 643 30.66 15.91 30.91
CA ASN A 643 31.47 15.72 32.11
C ASN A 643 32.24 14.39 32.15
N GLY A 644 32.16 13.59 31.08
CA GLY A 644 32.78 12.26 31.04
C GLY A 644 32.15 11.25 32.01
N GLN A 645 30.91 11.48 32.45
CA GLN A 645 30.14 10.59 33.32
C GLN A 645 29.28 9.65 32.49
N THR A 646 29.02 8.44 33.00
CA THR A 646 28.09 7.49 32.37
C THR A 646 26.69 7.62 32.97
N PRO A 647 25.62 7.40 32.18
CA PRO A 647 24.29 7.18 32.73
C PRO A 647 24.26 5.87 33.53
N PRO A 648 23.22 5.64 34.36
CA PRO A 648 23.03 4.38 35.05
C PRO A 648 23.06 3.19 34.08
N ASP A 649 23.70 2.10 34.49
CA ASP A 649 23.75 0.85 33.73
C ASP A 649 22.33 0.41 33.36
N GLY A 650 22.11 0.06 32.09
CA GLY A 650 20.78 -0.32 31.58
C GLY A 650 19.93 0.85 31.09
N PHE A 651 20.40 2.11 31.15
CA PHE A 651 19.73 3.26 30.52
C PHE A 651 19.92 3.30 28.99
N MET A 652 21.15 3.05 28.52
CA MET A 652 21.51 3.05 27.10
C MET A 652 22.56 1.96 26.86
N ALA A 653 22.58 1.39 25.65
CA ALA A 653 23.60 0.42 25.26
C ALA A 653 25.00 1.08 25.30
N PRO A 654 26.03 0.42 25.88
CA PRO A 654 27.37 1.00 26.07
C PRO A 654 28.02 1.59 24.82
N LYS A 655 28.07 0.88 23.69
CA LYS A 655 28.67 1.42 22.44
C LYS A 655 27.86 2.60 21.93
N ALA A 656 26.53 2.53 22.05
CA ALA A 656 25.66 3.62 21.68
C ALA A 656 25.89 4.88 22.54
N TRP A 657 26.17 4.70 23.85
CA TRP A 657 26.56 5.77 24.75
C TRP A 657 27.92 6.38 24.38
N GLU A 658 28.92 5.54 24.10
CA GLU A 658 30.26 6.00 23.71
C GLU A 658 30.24 6.93 22.49
N ILE A 659 29.40 6.63 21.50
CA ILE A 659 29.22 7.46 20.29
C ILE A 659 28.67 8.83 20.66
N LEU A 660 27.64 8.89 21.51
CA LEU A 660 27.07 10.17 21.97
C LEU A 660 28.05 10.94 22.86
N ALA A 661 28.72 10.25 23.78
CA ALA A 661 29.69 10.86 24.68
C ALA A 661 30.91 11.41 23.92
N ALA A 662 31.36 10.74 22.86
CA ALA A 662 32.40 11.27 21.97
C ALA A 662 31.95 12.57 21.30
N HIS A 663 30.74 12.59 20.72
CA HIS A 663 30.19 13.78 20.07
C HIS A 663 30.04 14.97 21.02
N TYR A 664 29.47 14.77 22.21
CA TYR A 664 29.29 15.87 23.16
C TYR A 664 30.60 16.38 23.78
N ARG A 665 31.62 15.52 23.91
CA ARG A 665 32.96 15.95 24.31
C ARG A 665 33.65 16.77 23.23
N GLU A 666 33.49 16.41 21.97
CA GLU A 666 34.00 17.21 20.85
C GLU A 666 33.39 18.61 20.84
N ILE A 667 32.07 18.73 21.01
CA ILE A 667 31.39 20.03 21.14
C ILE A 667 31.88 20.82 22.36
N ALA A 668 32.14 20.16 23.49
CA ALA A 668 32.60 20.86 24.70
C ALA A 668 34.05 21.37 24.61
N ASN A 669 34.84 20.83 23.67
CA ASN A 669 36.23 21.20 23.44
C ASN A 669 36.41 22.23 22.31
N GLN A 670 35.33 22.57 21.59
CA GLN A 670 35.25 23.66 20.62
C GLN A 670 34.73 24.92 21.31
#